data_AF-A0A6G0TPP1-F1
#
_entry.id   AF-A0A6G0TPP1-F1
#
_cell.length_a   1.000
_cell.length_b   1.000
_cell.length_c   1.000
_cell.angle_alpha   90.00
_cell.angle_beta   90.00
_cell.angle_gamma   90.00
#
_symmetry.space_group_name_H-M   'P 1'
#
loop_
_entity.id
_entity.type
_entity.pdbx_description
1 polymer ?
#
loop_
_entity_poly.entity_id
_entity_poly.type
_entity_poly.pdbx_seq_one_letter_code
_entity_poly.pdbx_strand_id
1 'polypeptide(L)'
;METLPNRPLTDQDIIKYATKFKIDHFRGVFSRKGSHWVAFYKNKDKVVYFDSFGNLTPPIELQKYLKGNKIKYNYTNYQNKNTFNCGHLCLNFLQCKNHLTGNTTTLSVHYFPPIDVYDDSEIALLNLQTYNTFPNINETNNHFEIHLVNPDRLLNNNKFPTCFITLKKGCYDIKDIKNQILAQINNFNNDLEYLEIEKITFDIGIDQVDFRTTIFSNGTICFNVENSIAPLLGFEKKNYEHYIDGHRSQKVSNLNIVNSIKVMCNIAQGSFNNHMSSHSIYEFSPSENIGSKLIQTPSNLIYYKLNKTNIESLTIQLVDQDHNPINNLVHYIRQHQLVVKPNKMPESDILDISSQYETDSKITKIEFHSYTPYTTSFKNNDEIRISIQQTDVYPYLHESFIYLEGKIVEAGKVLLSNNGFSYLFDQIRLEINGIEVDSTRVLGITSSLKGYLSGTPVDYYCYENAGWTFKNNTKSTNNAGEFSACIPLKYWLGLFEDLKKILVNSRLELILTRSHSDLNALNVKSEGSATTGAVTLNKIVWKVPHITVDDEERLKLLKLVEKEKSLFIPFRSFETFEYPELGTTTKAVWNLKTASKLEKPRFIIVGLQKDRKNQISKDCSVFDKCDLTNVKITVFPLKIFMLGSVPVAKFNARMCTELTYLVVKTTPQFYVCTNADVNYCADGSLCLLYGTDAPGLFGCGCERKI
;
A
#
# COMPACT_ATOMS: atom_id res chain seq x y z
N MET A 1 17.04 -20.81 -14.97
CA MET A 1 15.86 -21.69 -15.16
C MET A 1 16.38 -23.06 -15.58
N GLU A 2 15.96 -24.14 -14.93
CA GLU A 2 16.37 -25.48 -15.33
C GLU A 2 15.66 -25.87 -16.64
N THR A 3 16.44 -26.29 -17.62
CA THR A 3 16.00 -26.70 -18.95
C THR A 3 15.40 -28.11 -18.92
N LEU A 4 14.29 -28.32 -19.61
CA LEU A 4 13.76 -29.68 -19.87
C LEU A 4 14.84 -30.54 -20.56
N PRO A 5 14.85 -31.86 -20.35
CA PRO A 5 15.82 -32.76 -20.98
C PRO A 5 15.78 -32.64 -22.50
N ASN A 6 16.93 -32.53 -23.17
CA ASN A 6 17.01 -32.53 -24.63
C ASN A 6 16.95 -33.95 -25.22
N ARG A 7 15.87 -34.67 -24.90
CA ARG A 7 15.56 -36.04 -25.34
C ARG A 7 14.05 -36.27 -25.25
N PRO A 8 13.47 -37.31 -25.88
CA PRO A 8 12.06 -37.64 -25.69
C PRO A 8 11.72 -37.81 -24.19
N LEU A 9 10.57 -37.27 -23.77
CA LEU A 9 10.11 -37.38 -22.37
C LEU A 9 9.38 -38.70 -22.16
N THR A 10 9.70 -39.37 -21.05
CA THR A 10 8.92 -40.51 -20.55
C THR A 10 7.70 -40.04 -19.78
N ASP A 11 6.79 -40.96 -19.47
CA ASP A 11 5.69 -40.75 -18.53
C ASP A 11 6.17 -40.23 -17.17
N GLN A 12 7.24 -40.82 -16.62
CA GLN A 12 7.86 -40.37 -15.37
C GLN A 12 8.45 -38.97 -15.49
N ASP A 13 9.06 -38.61 -16.62
CA ASP A 13 9.55 -37.26 -16.86
C ASP A 13 8.39 -36.27 -16.89
N ILE A 14 7.29 -36.58 -17.59
CA ILE A 14 6.12 -35.69 -17.66
C ILE A 14 5.51 -35.48 -16.28
N ILE A 15 5.35 -36.55 -15.48
CA ILE A 15 4.84 -36.42 -14.10
C ILE A 15 5.80 -35.58 -13.25
N LYS A 16 7.10 -35.90 -13.27
CA LYS A 16 8.13 -35.18 -12.52
C LYS A 16 8.14 -33.70 -12.86
N TYR A 17 8.12 -33.35 -14.15
CA TYR A 17 8.17 -31.97 -14.59
C TYR A 17 6.81 -31.28 -14.40
N ALA A 18 5.67 -31.95 -14.51
CA ALA A 18 4.37 -31.37 -14.17
C ALA A 18 4.30 -30.98 -12.69
N THR A 19 4.76 -31.86 -11.78
CA THR A 19 4.87 -31.56 -10.34
C THR A 19 5.87 -30.44 -10.08
N LYS A 20 7.06 -30.50 -10.69
CA LYS A 20 8.11 -29.47 -10.53
C LYS A 20 7.65 -28.11 -11.09
N PHE A 21 6.84 -28.13 -12.14
CA PHE A 21 6.24 -26.95 -12.75
C PHE A 21 5.01 -26.43 -12.01
N LYS A 22 4.49 -27.17 -11.01
CA LYS A 22 3.26 -26.85 -10.28
C LYS A 22 2.09 -26.63 -11.24
N ILE A 23 1.86 -27.58 -12.14
CA ILE A 23 0.69 -27.57 -13.02
C ILE A 23 -0.54 -27.90 -12.18
N ASP A 24 -1.40 -26.90 -11.95
CA ASP A 24 -2.59 -27.04 -11.13
C ASP A 24 -3.54 -28.11 -11.70
N HIS A 25 -4.09 -28.96 -10.82
CA HIS A 25 -5.02 -30.03 -11.17
C HIS A 25 -4.51 -31.04 -12.22
N PHE A 26 -3.19 -31.24 -12.32
CA PHE A 26 -2.62 -32.27 -13.20
C PHE A 26 -3.10 -33.68 -12.78
N ARG A 27 -4.02 -34.26 -13.56
CA ARG A 27 -4.65 -35.57 -13.25
C ARG A 27 -3.74 -36.77 -13.52
N GLY A 28 -2.65 -36.59 -14.26
CA GLY A 28 -1.68 -37.65 -14.56
C GLY A 28 -1.47 -37.90 -16.05
N VAL A 29 -0.60 -38.86 -16.35
CA VAL A 29 -0.27 -39.30 -17.71
C VAL A 29 -1.04 -40.59 -18.00
N PHE A 30 -1.94 -40.52 -18.97
CA PHE A 30 -2.73 -41.67 -19.40
C PHE A 30 -2.06 -42.32 -20.62
N SER A 31 -1.02 -43.11 -20.33
CA SER A 31 -0.20 -43.78 -21.35
C SER A 31 -0.85 -45.10 -21.81
N ARG A 32 -0.83 -45.33 -23.12
CA ARG A 32 -0.86 -46.67 -23.75
C ARG A 32 0.46 -46.81 -24.53
N LYS A 33 0.86 -48.04 -24.92
CA LYS A 33 2.01 -48.24 -25.82
C LYS A 33 1.86 -47.34 -27.07
N GLY A 34 2.66 -46.28 -27.17
CA GLY A 34 2.57 -45.26 -28.21
C GLY A 34 3.81 -44.37 -28.26
N SER A 35 4.02 -43.68 -29.39
CA SER A 35 5.23 -42.87 -29.68
C SER A 35 5.00 -41.37 -29.64
N HIS A 36 3.78 -40.92 -29.33
CA HIS A 36 3.37 -39.51 -29.42
C HIS A 36 2.62 -39.05 -28.18
N TRP A 37 2.92 -37.85 -27.71
CA TRP A 37 2.25 -37.22 -26.58
C TRP A 37 1.27 -36.17 -27.06
N VAL A 38 0.08 -36.20 -26.47
CA VAL A 38 -0.99 -35.22 -26.67
C VAL A 38 -1.50 -34.79 -25.31
N ALA A 39 -2.01 -33.57 -25.20
CA ALA A 39 -2.54 -33.04 -23.96
C ALA A 39 -3.98 -32.61 -24.16
N PHE A 40 -4.78 -32.65 -23.09
CA PHE A 40 -6.06 -31.97 -23.10
C PHE A 40 -6.28 -31.28 -21.76
N TYR A 41 -6.90 -30.11 -21.83
CA TYR A 41 -7.36 -29.34 -20.69
C TYR A 41 -8.89 -29.31 -20.71
N LYS A 42 -9.51 -29.56 -19.57
CA LYS A 42 -10.97 -29.53 -19.42
C LYS A 42 -11.35 -28.54 -18.34
N ASN A 43 -12.21 -27.58 -18.69
CA ASN A 43 -12.86 -26.68 -17.75
C ASN A 43 -14.38 -26.74 -17.98
N LYS A 44 -15.11 -27.30 -17.01
CA LYS A 44 -16.56 -27.56 -17.11
C LYS A 44 -16.92 -28.34 -18.39
N ASP A 45 -17.74 -27.76 -19.26
CA ASP A 45 -18.22 -28.31 -20.54
C ASP A 45 -17.27 -28.04 -21.71
N LYS A 46 -16.24 -27.21 -21.51
CA LYS A 46 -15.25 -26.88 -22.54
C LYS A 46 -14.02 -27.77 -22.39
N VAL A 47 -13.67 -28.47 -23.46
CA VAL A 47 -12.44 -29.26 -23.55
C VAL A 47 -11.58 -28.65 -24.64
N VAL A 48 -10.29 -28.47 -24.38
CA VAL A 48 -9.32 -28.17 -25.41
C VAL A 48 -8.27 -29.25 -25.50
N TYR A 49 -8.20 -29.84 -26.68
CA TYR A 49 -7.24 -30.85 -27.06
C TYR A 49 -6.06 -30.18 -27.79
N PHE A 50 -4.86 -30.56 -27.38
CA PHE A 50 -3.62 -30.10 -27.95
C PHE A 50 -2.85 -31.27 -28.54
N ASP A 51 -2.59 -31.18 -29.83
CA ASP A 51 -1.69 -32.06 -30.56
C ASP A 51 -0.65 -31.20 -31.25
N SER A 52 0.63 -31.44 -30.96
CA SER A 52 1.72 -30.65 -31.52
C SER A 52 1.79 -30.70 -33.05
N PHE A 53 1.21 -31.71 -33.72
CA PHE A 53 1.13 -31.73 -35.18
C PHE A 53 0.02 -30.83 -35.74
N GLY A 54 -0.97 -30.43 -34.94
CA GLY A 54 -2.06 -29.54 -35.33
C GLY A 54 -3.01 -30.13 -36.39
N ASN A 55 -4.21 -29.55 -36.46
CA ASN A 55 -5.26 -29.93 -37.43
C ASN A 55 -5.61 -31.44 -37.42
N LEU A 56 -5.47 -32.07 -36.25
CA LEU A 56 -5.83 -33.45 -36.01
C LEU A 56 -7.00 -33.49 -35.04
N THR A 57 -8.04 -34.23 -35.41
CA THR A 57 -9.16 -34.45 -34.51
C THR A 57 -8.71 -35.32 -33.33
N PRO A 58 -9.22 -35.06 -32.11
CA PRO A 58 -8.90 -35.87 -30.95
C PRO A 58 -9.23 -37.37 -31.19
N PRO A 59 -8.48 -38.32 -30.62
CA PRO A 59 -8.78 -39.75 -30.76
C PRO A 59 -10.22 -40.09 -30.36
N ILE A 60 -10.84 -41.06 -31.04
CA ILE A 60 -12.25 -41.45 -30.82
C ILE A 60 -12.48 -41.86 -29.36
N GLU A 61 -11.51 -42.51 -28.74
CA GLU A 61 -11.53 -42.89 -27.33
C GLU A 61 -11.62 -41.67 -26.41
N LEU A 62 -10.88 -40.60 -26.72
CA LEU A 62 -10.92 -39.35 -25.97
C LEU A 62 -12.24 -38.62 -26.19
N GLN A 63 -12.76 -38.62 -27.43
CA GLN A 63 -14.08 -38.07 -27.73
C GLN A 63 -15.20 -38.81 -26.99
N LYS A 64 -15.11 -40.15 -26.90
CA LYS A 64 -16.05 -40.98 -26.12
C LYS A 64 -15.94 -40.72 -24.62
N TYR A 65 -14.72 -40.59 -24.10
CA TYR A 65 -14.48 -40.25 -22.69
C TYR A 65 -15.03 -38.87 -22.33
N LEU A 66 -14.94 -37.91 -23.25
CA LEU A 66 -15.38 -36.53 -23.06
C LEU A 66 -16.77 -36.25 -23.66
N LYS A 67 -17.57 -37.29 -23.88
CA LYS A 67 -18.91 -37.21 -24.48
C LYS A 67 -19.78 -36.21 -23.72
N GLY A 68 -20.39 -35.27 -24.45
CA GLY A 68 -21.21 -34.19 -23.90
C GLY A 68 -20.47 -32.85 -23.73
N ASN A 69 -19.14 -32.82 -23.87
CA ASN A 69 -18.36 -31.58 -23.81
C ASN A 69 -18.08 -31.04 -25.23
N LYS A 70 -17.99 -29.71 -25.37
CA LYS A 70 -17.58 -29.07 -26.63
C LYS A 70 -16.06 -29.10 -26.73
N ILE A 71 -15.53 -30.02 -27.55
CA ILE A 71 -14.09 -30.19 -27.75
C ILE A 71 -13.59 -29.23 -28.84
N LYS A 72 -12.67 -28.33 -28.48
CA LYS A 72 -11.86 -27.55 -29.42
C LYS A 72 -10.48 -28.19 -29.54
N TYR A 73 -9.86 -28.09 -30.70
CA TYR A 73 -8.48 -28.56 -30.90
C TYR A 73 -7.67 -27.51 -31.68
N ASN A 74 -6.35 -27.55 -31.56
CA ASN A 74 -5.48 -26.63 -32.28
C ASN A 74 -5.36 -27.01 -33.77
N TYR A 75 -5.43 -26.01 -34.64
CA TYR A 75 -5.22 -26.18 -36.08
C TYR A 75 -3.76 -25.96 -36.49
N THR A 76 -3.03 -25.16 -35.71
CA THR A 76 -1.63 -24.81 -35.97
C THR A 76 -0.69 -25.98 -35.64
N ASN A 77 0.23 -26.28 -36.56
CA ASN A 77 1.32 -27.23 -36.34
C ASN A 77 2.47 -26.55 -35.56
N TYR A 78 2.89 -27.17 -34.46
CA TYR A 78 3.99 -26.73 -33.59
C TYR A 78 5.20 -27.68 -33.61
N GLN A 79 5.11 -28.78 -34.38
CA GLN A 79 6.10 -29.83 -34.42
C GLN A 79 6.32 -30.36 -35.84
N ASN A 80 7.57 -30.30 -36.27
CA ASN A 80 8.02 -30.93 -37.52
C ASN A 80 8.05 -32.46 -37.41
N LYS A 81 7.81 -33.15 -38.52
CA LYS A 81 7.94 -34.61 -38.60
C LYS A 81 9.36 -35.04 -38.18
N ASN A 82 9.49 -36.17 -37.48
CA ASN A 82 10.75 -36.75 -36.96
C ASN A 82 11.45 -35.99 -35.82
N THR A 83 10.73 -35.11 -35.10
CA THR A 83 11.24 -34.49 -33.87
C THR A 83 10.61 -35.13 -32.63
N PHE A 84 11.25 -34.99 -31.47
CA PHE A 84 10.86 -35.68 -30.22
C PHE A 84 10.21 -34.78 -29.16
N ASN A 85 9.87 -33.53 -29.50
CA ASN A 85 9.47 -32.50 -28.55
C ASN A 85 7.96 -32.47 -28.23
N CYS A 86 7.17 -33.46 -28.66
CA CYS A 86 5.73 -33.53 -28.37
C CYS A 86 5.42 -33.45 -26.88
N GLY A 87 6.16 -34.17 -26.04
CA GLY A 87 6.00 -34.16 -24.58
C GLY A 87 6.36 -32.80 -23.96
N HIS A 88 7.39 -32.13 -24.46
CA HIS A 88 7.77 -30.78 -24.01
C HIS A 88 6.70 -29.76 -24.36
N LEU A 89 6.15 -29.85 -25.57
CA LEU A 89 5.07 -28.97 -26.03
C LEU A 89 3.79 -29.22 -25.23
N CYS A 90 3.49 -30.47 -24.86
CA CYS A 90 2.38 -30.79 -23.97
C CYS A 90 2.56 -30.19 -22.58
N LEU A 91 3.75 -30.30 -21.98
CA LEU A 91 4.04 -29.67 -20.68
C LEU A 91 3.97 -28.15 -20.76
N ASN A 92 4.42 -27.54 -21.85
CA ASN A 92 4.30 -26.10 -22.07
C ASN A 92 2.84 -25.66 -22.24
N PHE A 93 2.04 -26.43 -22.99
CA PHE A 93 0.60 -26.20 -23.12
C PHE A 93 -0.13 -26.28 -21.78
N LEU A 94 0.26 -27.23 -20.91
CA LEU A 94 -0.33 -27.42 -19.59
C LEU A 94 0.22 -26.45 -18.53
N GLN A 95 1.44 -25.93 -18.71
CA GLN A 95 2.06 -24.97 -17.82
C GLN A 95 1.49 -23.58 -18.06
N CYS A 96 0.32 -23.29 -17.48
CA CYS A 96 -0.22 -21.94 -17.35
C CYS A 96 0.61 -21.11 -16.35
N LYS A 97 1.86 -20.78 -16.69
CA LYS A 97 2.64 -19.78 -15.97
C LYS A 97 2.56 -18.46 -16.72
N ASN A 98 1.95 -17.44 -16.10
CA ASN A 98 1.89 -16.06 -16.60
C ASN A 98 3.24 -15.36 -16.41
N HIS A 99 4.29 -15.98 -16.94
CA HIS A 99 5.64 -15.50 -16.88
C HIS A 99 6.04 -14.91 -18.22
N LEU A 100 6.00 -13.58 -18.31
CA LEU A 100 6.32 -12.87 -19.54
C LEU A 100 7.80 -12.52 -19.54
N THR A 101 8.54 -13.14 -20.46
CA THR A 101 9.94 -12.81 -20.72
C THR A 101 10.15 -12.43 -22.17
N GLY A 102 11.04 -11.47 -22.42
CA GLY A 102 11.37 -11.03 -23.77
C GLY A 102 12.32 -9.85 -23.77
N ASN A 103 12.66 -9.34 -24.95
CA ASN A 103 13.60 -8.24 -25.17
C ASN A 103 12.90 -6.91 -25.53
N THR A 104 11.57 -6.92 -25.66
CA THR A 104 10.75 -5.75 -26.04
C THR A 104 10.09 -5.10 -24.81
N THR A 105 9.67 -3.84 -24.96
CA THR A 105 8.85 -3.10 -23.97
C THR A 105 7.43 -3.58 -23.86
N THR A 106 6.93 -4.19 -24.92
CA THR A 106 5.62 -4.82 -24.98
C THR A 106 5.83 -6.32 -25.00
N LEU A 107 5.39 -7.01 -23.97
CA LEU A 107 5.38 -8.46 -23.90
C LEU A 107 3.93 -8.94 -23.96
N SER A 108 3.65 -9.83 -24.88
CA SER A 108 2.33 -10.42 -25.07
C SER A 108 2.42 -11.93 -25.05
N VAL A 109 1.47 -12.57 -24.38
CA VAL A 109 1.24 -14.01 -24.45
C VAL A 109 -0.20 -14.24 -24.88
N HIS A 110 -0.39 -15.18 -25.80
CA HIS A 110 -1.70 -15.65 -26.23
C HIS A 110 -1.98 -16.98 -25.57
N TYR A 111 -3.11 -17.08 -24.87
CA TYR A 111 -3.56 -18.32 -24.26
C TYR A 111 -4.50 -19.04 -25.22
N PHE A 112 -4.15 -20.28 -25.53
CA PHE A 112 -5.03 -21.19 -26.26
C PHE A 112 -5.12 -22.51 -25.49
N PRO A 113 -6.28 -22.85 -24.90
CA PRO A 113 -7.51 -22.04 -24.89
C PRO A 113 -7.36 -20.74 -24.09
N PRO A 114 -8.25 -19.76 -24.35
CA PRO A 114 -8.39 -18.61 -23.47
C PRO A 114 -8.62 -19.05 -22.02
N ILE A 115 -8.03 -18.32 -21.08
CA ILE A 115 -8.19 -18.60 -19.65
C ILE A 115 -9.55 -18.05 -19.22
N ASP A 116 -10.48 -18.93 -18.83
CA ASP A 116 -11.73 -18.54 -18.20
C ASP A 116 -11.47 -18.27 -16.70
N VAL A 117 -11.77 -17.06 -16.24
CA VAL A 117 -11.64 -16.58 -14.86
C VAL A 117 -12.99 -16.09 -14.33
N TYR A 118 -13.17 -16.09 -13.02
CA TYR A 118 -14.41 -15.64 -12.38
C TYR A 118 -14.57 -14.11 -12.44
N ASP A 119 -15.79 -13.60 -12.34
CA ASP A 119 -16.13 -12.16 -12.43
C ASP A 119 -15.44 -11.31 -11.35
N ASP A 120 -15.10 -11.92 -10.22
CA ASP A 120 -14.42 -11.30 -9.08
C ASP A 120 -12.91 -11.59 -9.06
N SER A 121 -12.37 -12.14 -10.15
CA SER A 121 -10.93 -12.40 -10.26
C SER A 121 -10.14 -11.10 -10.40
N GLU A 122 -8.94 -11.10 -9.83
CA GLU A 122 -8.08 -9.93 -9.75
C GLU A 122 -6.66 -10.22 -10.24
N ILE A 123 -5.93 -9.18 -10.63
CA ILE A 123 -4.53 -9.24 -11.08
C ILE A 123 -3.63 -8.28 -10.32
N ALA A 124 -2.41 -8.72 -9.99
CA ALA A 124 -1.38 -7.90 -9.35
C ALA A 124 0.02 -8.17 -9.93
N LEU A 125 0.87 -7.15 -9.92
CA LEU A 125 2.29 -7.25 -10.25
C LEU A 125 3.07 -7.86 -9.07
N LEU A 126 3.72 -9.01 -9.28
CA LEU A 126 4.60 -9.61 -8.29
C LEU A 126 6.02 -9.05 -8.35
N ASN A 127 6.56 -9.00 -9.56
CA ASN A 127 7.97 -8.69 -9.79
C ASN A 127 8.17 -8.20 -11.23
N LEU A 128 9.00 -7.17 -11.36
CA LEU A 128 9.45 -6.59 -12.62
C LEU A 128 10.97 -6.50 -12.60
N GLN A 129 11.62 -7.03 -13.63
CA GLN A 129 13.05 -6.88 -13.85
C GLN A 129 13.33 -6.30 -15.23
N THR A 130 14.07 -5.19 -15.26
CA THR A 130 14.51 -4.47 -16.46
C THR A 130 15.91 -3.86 -16.23
N TYR A 131 16.45 -3.13 -17.19
CA TYR A 131 17.74 -2.42 -17.06
C TYR A 131 17.54 -0.92 -17.28
N ASN A 132 18.29 -0.11 -16.53
CA ASN A 132 18.28 1.35 -16.68
C ASN A 132 19.20 1.79 -17.83
N THR A 133 18.88 1.40 -19.06
CA THR A 133 19.71 1.69 -20.25
C THR A 133 18.96 2.53 -21.30
N PHE A 134 18.17 3.51 -20.84
CA PHE A 134 17.38 4.39 -21.70
C PHE A 134 18.28 5.40 -22.44
N PRO A 135 18.37 5.39 -23.79
CA PRO A 135 19.31 6.23 -24.51
C PRO A 135 18.99 7.71 -24.31
N ASN A 136 19.96 8.46 -23.78
CA ASN A 136 19.87 9.91 -23.61
C ASN A 136 20.53 10.69 -24.75
N ILE A 137 21.38 10.02 -25.54
CA ILE A 137 21.97 10.54 -26.77
C ILE A 137 21.40 9.78 -27.97
N ASN A 138 20.91 10.53 -28.95
CA ASN A 138 20.36 10.05 -30.22
C ASN A 138 20.79 10.96 -31.38
N GLU A 139 20.29 10.67 -32.59
CA GLU A 139 20.69 11.37 -33.83
C GLU A 139 20.36 12.87 -33.83
N THR A 140 19.50 13.34 -32.93
CA THR A 140 19.05 14.75 -32.86
C THR A 140 19.75 15.59 -31.79
N ASN A 141 20.61 14.99 -30.94
CA ASN A 141 21.24 15.67 -29.80
C ASN A 141 22.65 15.18 -29.45
N ASN A 142 23.47 14.87 -30.45
CA ASN A 142 24.77 14.21 -30.26
C ASN A 142 25.99 14.99 -30.76
N HIS A 143 25.85 16.27 -31.15
CA HIS A 143 26.93 17.01 -31.81
C HIS A 143 27.28 18.33 -31.12
N PHE A 144 28.55 18.74 -31.17
CA PHE A 144 29.01 20.11 -30.93
C PHE A 144 30.43 20.31 -31.47
N GLU A 145 30.88 21.56 -31.54
CA GLU A 145 32.21 21.91 -32.03
C GLU A 145 33.00 22.72 -30.99
N ILE A 146 34.33 22.61 -31.01
CA ILE A 146 35.23 23.46 -30.23
C ILE A 146 36.19 24.16 -31.20
N HIS A 147 36.19 25.50 -31.18
CA HIS A 147 37.05 26.34 -32.01
C HIS A 147 38.22 26.84 -31.18
N LEU A 148 39.45 26.53 -31.61
CA LEU A 148 40.67 27.06 -30.98
C LEU A 148 40.82 28.54 -31.27
N VAL A 149 40.83 29.38 -30.23
CA VAL A 149 41.10 30.82 -30.37
C VAL A 149 42.59 31.03 -30.16
N ASN A 150 43.37 30.93 -31.24
CA ASN A 150 44.75 31.44 -31.23
C ASN A 150 44.80 32.69 -32.14
N PRO A 151 45.07 33.89 -31.61
CA PRO A 151 45.07 35.12 -32.40
C PRO A 151 46.18 35.18 -33.47
N ASP A 152 47.23 34.35 -33.38
CA ASP A 152 48.46 34.55 -34.16
C ASP A 152 48.64 33.64 -35.40
N ARG A 153 47.78 32.64 -35.62
CA ARG A 153 47.87 31.75 -36.80
C ARG A 153 46.50 31.36 -37.35
N LEU A 154 45.97 32.19 -38.24
CA LEU A 154 44.87 31.80 -39.13
C LEU A 154 45.41 30.81 -40.18
N LEU A 155 44.74 29.67 -40.37
CA LEU A 155 44.98 28.84 -41.57
C LEU A 155 44.62 29.67 -42.81
N ASN A 156 45.21 29.35 -43.97
CA ASN A 156 45.19 30.09 -45.26
C ASN A 156 43.81 30.55 -45.81
N ASN A 157 42.71 30.34 -45.09
CA ASN A 157 41.32 30.71 -45.41
C ASN A 157 40.55 31.39 -44.24
N ASN A 158 41.20 32.05 -43.27
CA ASN A 158 40.55 32.69 -42.12
C ASN A 158 39.66 31.75 -41.26
N LYS A 159 40.01 30.46 -41.17
CA LYS A 159 39.31 29.48 -40.32
C LYS A 159 40.19 29.05 -39.17
N PHE A 160 39.64 29.14 -37.95
CA PHE A 160 40.24 28.55 -36.75
C PHE A 160 40.25 27.01 -36.86
N PRO A 161 41.25 26.32 -36.30
CA PRO A 161 41.19 24.87 -36.15
C PRO A 161 39.95 24.48 -35.32
N THR A 162 39.12 23.61 -35.88
CA THR A 162 37.85 23.18 -35.28
C THR A 162 37.89 21.69 -34.96
N CYS A 163 37.66 21.35 -33.70
CA CYS A 163 37.43 19.97 -33.27
C CYS A 163 35.93 19.66 -33.34
N PHE A 164 35.55 18.71 -34.20
CA PHE A 164 34.17 18.24 -34.33
C PHE A 164 33.93 17.08 -33.38
N ILE A 165 32.92 17.19 -32.52
CA ILE A 165 32.62 16.17 -31.53
C ILE A 165 31.25 15.56 -31.83
N THR A 166 31.23 14.26 -32.07
CA THR A 166 30.00 13.51 -32.35
C THR A 166 29.94 12.29 -31.45
N LEU A 167 28.91 12.24 -30.60
CA LEU A 167 28.68 11.11 -29.69
C LEU A 167 27.82 10.04 -30.37
N LYS A 168 28.11 8.77 -30.08
CA LYS A 168 27.31 7.64 -30.61
C LYS A 168 25.96 7.62 -29.91
N LYS A 169 24.93 7.07 -30.57
CA LYS A 169 23.62 6.84 -29.95
C LYS A 169 23.77 5.84 -28.79
N GLY A 170 23.25 6.20 -27.62
CA GLY A 170 23.41 5.37 -26.42
C GLY A 170 22.92 6.04 -25.15
N CYS A 171 23.16 5.34 -24.04
CA CYS A 171 22.84 5.78 -22.69
C CYS A 171 24.17 6.07 -21.98
N TYR A 172 24.39 7.32 -21.57
CA TYR A 172 25.66 7.78 -21.03
C TYR A 172 25.45 8.57 -19.75
N ASP A 173 26.26 8.31 -18.73
CA ASP A 173 26.37 9.26 -17.63
C ASP A 173 27.29 10.44 -18.01
N ILE A 174 27.43 11.44 -17.13
CA ILE A 174 28.27 12.60 -17.40
C ILE A 174 29.76 12.23 -17.55
N LYS A 175 30.21 11.15 -16.90
CA LYS A 175 31.60 10.68 -16.95
C LYS A 175 31.87 9.96 -18.27
N ASP A 176 30.93 9.17 -18.77
CA ASP A 176 30.99 8.51 -20.06
C ASP A 176 31.03 9.54 -21.20
N ILE A 177 30.19 10.58 -21.11
CA ILE A 177 30.21 11.73 -22.03
C ILE A 177 31.59 12.38 -22.01
N LYS A 178 32.12 12.71 -20.81
CA LYS A 178 33.47 13.27 -20.65
C LYS A 178 34.54 12.41 -21.31
N ASN A 179 34.53 11.10 -21.06
CA ASN A 179 35.52 10.17 -21.60
C ASN A 179 35.47 10.07 -23.13
N GLN A 180 34.26 10.04 -23.73
CA GLN A 180 34.13 10.03 -25.19
C GLN A 180 34.61 11.33 -25.84
N ILE A 181 34.30 12.47 -25.20
CA ILE A 181 34.76 13.78 -25.68
C ILE A 181 36.29 13.85 -25.61
N LEU A 182 36.88 13.49 -24.47
CA LEU A 182 38.33 13.49 -24.28
C LEU A 182 39.06 12.58 -25.27
N ALA A 183 38.50 11.43 -25.62
CA ALA A 183 39.08 10.54 -26.63
C ALA A 183 39.13 11.20 -28.01
N GLN A 184 38.09 11.93 -28.41
CA GLN A 184 38.05 12.64 -29.70
C GLN A 184 38.99 13.85 -29.70
N ILE A 185 39.06 14.59 -28.59
CA ILE A 185 39.98 15.72 -28.40
C ILE A 185 41.44 15.27 -28.42
N ASN A 186 41.78 14.15 -27.77
CA ASN A 186 43.13 13.62 -27.77
C ASN A 186 43.60 13.23 -29.19
N ASN A 187 42.72 12.61 -29.98
CA ASN A 187 43.03 12.31 -31.38
C ASN A 187 43.29 13.59 -32.18
N PHE A 188 42.42 14.60 -32.04
CA PHE A 188 42.60 15.90 -32.70
C PHE A 188 43.90 16.61 -32.27
N ASN A 189 44.24 16.58 -30.98
CA ASN A 189 45.46 17.18 -30.45
C ASN A 189 46.73 16.46 -30.96
N ASN A 190 46.69 15.14 -31.18
CA ASN A 190 47.79 14.38 -31.77
C ASN A 190 48.00 14.76 -33.25
N ASP A 191 46.92 14.98 -34.00
CA ASP A 191 46.99 15.42 -35.40
C ASP A 191 47.62 16.83 -35.54
N LEU A 192 47.52 17.66 -34.50
CA LEU A 192 48.07 19.01 -34.45
C LEU A 192 49.50 19.10 -33.86
N GLU A 193 50.08 17.99 -33.39
CA GLU A 193 51.34 17.98 -32.65
C GLU A 193 52.54 18.54 -33.46
N TYR A 194 52.49 18.45 -34.79
CA TYR A 194 53.52 18.99 -35.69
C TYR A 194 53.41 20.51 -35.94
N LEU A 195 52.36 21.19 -35.47
CA LEU A 195 52.03 22.57 -35.86
C LEU A 195 52.34 23.63 -34.78
N GLU A 196 52.90 23.24 -33.63
CA GLU A 196 53.18 24.12 -32.46
C GLU A 196 51.94 24.92 -31.99
N ILE A 197 50.73 24.35 -32.15
CA ILE A 197 49.48 24.97 -31.73
C ILE A 197 49.13 24.50 -30.31
N GLU A 198 48.52 25.39 -29.51
CA GLU A 198 48.02 25.06 -28.18
C GLU A 198 46.99 23.93 -28.24
N LYS A 199 47.17 22.90 -27.39
CA LYS A 199 46.29 21.72 -27.34
C LYS A 199 44.95 22.10 -26.70
N ILE A 200 43.84 21.53 -27.20
CA ILE A 200 42.52 21.71 -26.57
C ILE A 200 42.50 20.99 -25.22
N THR A 201 42.12 21.71 -24.16
CA THR A 201 41.78 21.15 -22.85
C THR A 201 40.27 21.23 -22.65
N PHE A 202 39.66 20.16 -22.16
CA PHE A 202 38.21 20.10 -21.92
C PHE A 202 37.92 19.36 -20.61
N ASP A 203 37.00 19.89 -19.82
CA ASP A 203 36.40 19.18 -18.69
C ASP A 203 34.90 19.48 -18.59
N ILE A 204 34.14 18.51 -18.09
CA ILE A 204 32.71 18.64 -17.82
C ILE A 204 32.36 17.95 -16.51
N GLY A 205 31.58 18.65 -15.68
CA GLY A 205 31.07 18.14 -14.41
C GLY A 205 29.60 18.50 -14.22
N ILE A 206 28.96 17.81 -13.27
CA ILE A 206 27.59 18.10 -12.83
C ILE A 206 27.61 18.42 -11.33
N ASP A 207 26.91 19.49 -10.94
CA ASP A 207 26.69 19.81 -9.54
C ASP A 207 25.65 18.85 -8.94
N GLN A 208 25.95 18.21 -7.81
CA GLN A 208 25.05 17.24 -7.17
C GLN A 208 23.88 17.90 -6.42
N VAL A 209 23.94 19.20 -6.15
CA VAL A 209 22.91 19.92 -5.41
C VAL A 209 21.81 20.43 -6.34
N ASP A 210 22.18 21.02 -7.47
CA ASP A 210 21.22 21.63 -8.40
C ASP A 210 21.25 21.08 -9.83
N PHE A 211 22.04 20.03 -10.07
CA PHE A 211 22.06 19.24 -11.31
C PHE A 211 22.40 20.03 -12.58
N ARG A 212 23.01 21.20 -12.44
CA ARG A 212 23.55 22.00 -13.55
C ARG A 212 24.93 21.52 -13.94
N THR A 213 25.23 21.58 -15.24
CA THR A 213 26.55 21.18 -15.75
C THR A 213 27.47 22.38 -15.85
N THR A 214 28.77 22.14 -15.66
CA THR A 214 29.82 23.14 -15.87
C THR A 214 30.84 22.57 -16.83
N ILE A 215 31.18 23.35 -17.87
CA ILE A 215 32.17 22.97 -18.89
C ILE A 215 33.36 23.93 -18.82
N PHE A 216 34.57 23.37 -18.74
CA PHE A 216 35.83 24.08 -18.83
C PHE A 216 36.47 23.78 -20.18
N SER A 217 36.84 24.81 -20.94
CA SER A 217 37.50 24.66 -22.23
C SER A 217 38.40 25.86 -22.51
N ASN A 218 39.59 25.63 -23.08
CA ASN A 218 40.44 26.71 -23.57
C ASN A 218 40.01 27.21 -24.97
N GLY A 219 39.21 26.44 -25.71
CA GLY A 219 38.58 26.86 -26.97
C GLY A 219 37.12 27.33 -26.80
N THR A 220 36.62 28.09 -27.78
CA THR A 220 35.22 28.52 -27.87
C THR A 220 34.32 27.33 -28.17
N ILE A 221 33.32 27.10 -27.33
CA ILE A 221 32.36 25.98 -27.46
C ILE A 221 31.19 26.44 -28.33
N CYS A 222 31.01 25.80 -29.47
CA CYS A 222 30.00 26.13 -30.46
C CYS A 222 28.83 25.16 -30.36
N PHE A 223 27.76 25.56 -29.65
CA PHE A 223 26.52 24.80 -29.56
C PHE A 223 25.46 25.21 -30.60
N ASN A 224 25.69 26.26 -31.37
CA ASN A 224 24.79 26.65 -32.45
C ASN A 224 25.03 25.81 -33.72
N VAL A 225 24.87 24.50 -33.58
CA VAL A 225 25.04 23.50 -34.64
C VAL A 225 23.79 22.64 -34.77
N GLU A 226 23.63 21.98 -35.91
CA GLU A 226 22.58 20.98 -36.10
C GLU A 226 22.81 19.80 -35.14
N ASN A 227 21.72 19.20 -34.63
CA ASN A 227 21.76 18.09 -33.66
C ASN A 227 22.58 18.38 -32.39
N SER A 228 22.62 19.65 -31.98
CA SER A 228 23.39 20.12 -30.82
C SER A 228 23.02 19.39 -29.52
N ILE A 229 24.04 18.96 -28.77
CA ILE A 229 23.91 18.33 -27.45
C ILE A 229 23.54 19.33 -26.33
N ALA A 230 23.62 20.63 -26.58
CA ALA A 230 23.41 21.68 -25.56
C ALA A 230 22.13 21.51 -24.71
N PRO A 231 20.94 21.21 -25.29
CA PRO A 231 19.73 21.03 -24.50
C PRO A 231 19.81 19.86 -23.51
N LEU A 232 20.55 18.79 -23.85
CA LEU A 232 20.77 17.64 -22.97
C LEU A 232 21.59 18.04 -21.75
N LEU A 233 22.63 18.85 -21.96
CA LEU A 233 23.52 19.34 -20.90
C LEU A 233 22.93 20.54 -20.12
N GLY A 234 21.84 21.13 -20.59
CA GLY A 234 21.18 22.28 -19.96
C GLY A 234 21.67 23.65 -20.44
N PHE A 235 22.44 23.68 -21.53
CA PHE A 235 22.92 24.90 -22.19
C PHE A 235 21.96 25.38 -23.28
N GLU A 236 21.91 26.70 -23.48
CA GLU A 236 21.28 27.29 -24.66
C GLU A 236 22.12 27.05 -25.92
N LYS A 237 21.48 26.92 -27.09
CA LYS A 237 22.15 26.78 -28.40
C LYS A 237 22.79 28.10 -28.84
N LYS A 238 23.93 28.44 -28.24
CA LYS A 238 24.75 29.62 -28.57
C LYS A 238 26.23 29.30 -28.43
N ASN A 239 27.09 30.20 -28.88
CA ASN A 239 28.53 30.04 -28.72
C ASN A 239 28.96 30.56 -27.35
N TYR A 240 29.89 29.84 -26.72
CA TYR A 240 30.45 30.19 -25.43
C TYR A 240 31.95 30.42 -25.61
N GLU A 241 32.36 31.69 -25.55
CA GLU A 241 33.76 32.11 -25.73
C GLU A 241 34.67 31.55 -24.63
N HIS A 242 35.98 31.63 -24.81
CA HIS A 242 36.91 31.22 -23.76
C HIS A 242 36.63 31.95 -22.43
N TYR A 243 36.49 31.18 -21.34
CA TYR A 243 36.26 31.72 -20.00
C TYR A 243 36.98 30.87 -18.94
N ILE A 244 37.79 31.53 -18.11
CA ILE A 244 38.71 30.90 -17.16
C ILE A 244 37.97 30.10 -16.07
N ASP A 245 36.82 30.61 -15.60
CA ASP A 245 36.06 29.94 -14.53
C ASP A 245 35.05 28.89 -15.04
N GLY A 246 35.05 28.62 -16.36
CA GLY A 246 34.17 27.65 -16.99
C GLY A 246 32.72 28.13 -17.16
N HIS A 247 32.03 27.55 -18.13
CA HIS A 247 30.64 27.90 -18.45
C HIS A 247 29.67 27.03 -17.68
N ARG A 248 28.77 27.67 -16.95
CA ARG A 248 27.70 27.00 -16.22
C ARG A 248 26.40 27.00 -17.01
N SER A 249 25.71 25.87 -17.03
CA SER A 249 24.45 25.70 -17.75
C SER A 249 23.34 26.60 -17.17
N GLN A 250 22.47 27.13 -18.04
CA GLN A 250 21.34 27.97 -17.61
C GLN A 250 20.22 27.12 -17.00
N LYS A 251 20.08 25.87 -17.47
CA LYS A 251 19.07 24.90 -17.03
C LYS A 251 19.74 23.67 -16.43
N VAL A 252 18.94 22.90 -15.69
CA VAL A 252 19.31 21.58 -15.20
C VAL A 252 19.60 20.66 -16.39
N SER A 253 20.61 19.81 -16.27
CA SER A 253 20.91 18.81 -17.30
C SER A 253 19.85 17.71 -17.32
N ASN A 254 19.43 17.28 -18.51
CA ASN A 254 18.37 16.29 -18.71
C ASN A 254 18.95 14.92 -19.08
N LEU A 255 19.91 14.42 -18.29
CA LEU A 255 20.56 13.13 -18.54
C LEU A 255 19.61 11.94 -18.31
N ASN A 256 18.58 12.11 -17.49
CA ASN A 256 17.54 11.12 -17.20
C ASN A 256 16.25 11.46 -17.96
N ILE A 257 16.12 10.97 -19.19
CA ILE A 257 14.94 11.25 -20.03
C ILE A 257 13.65 10.61 -19.46
N VAL A 258 13.79 9.46 -18.79
CA VAL A 258 12.66 8.71 -18.21
C VAL A 258 12.64 8.93 -16.69
N ASN A 259 11.65 9.70 -16.22
CA ASN A 259 11.48 10.02 -14.79
C ASN A 259 10.55 9.02 -14.08
N SER A 260 9.60 8.46 -14.83
CA SER A 260 8.64 7.48 -14.32
C SER A 260 8.41 6.38 -15.35
N ILE A 261 8.36 5.15 -14.88
CA ILE A 261 8.04 3.96 -15.68
C ILE A 261 6.72 3.42 -15.18
N LYS A 262 5.73 3.39 -16.07
CA LYS A 262 4.40 2.82 -15.82
C LYS A 262 4.29 1.45 -16.46
N VAL A 263 3.76 0.49 -15.70
CA VAL A 263 3.46 -0.87 -16.16
C VAL A 263 1.99 -0.92 -16.56
N MET A 264 1.73 -1.04 -17.86
CA MET A 264 0.38 -1.15 -18.43
C MET A 264 0.01 -2.62 -18.62
N CYS A 265 -1.23 -3.00 -18.34
CA CYS A 265 -1.74 -4.36 -18.50
C CYS A 265 -3.13 -4.34 -19.16
N ASN A 266 -3.24 -4.95 -20.35
CA ASN A 266 -4.46 -4.92 -21.17
C ASN A 266 -5.73 -5.51 -20.51
N ILE A 267 -5.58 -6.36 -19.49
CA ILE A 267 -6.70 -7.01 -18.81
C ILE A 267 -7.07 -6.39 -17.46
N ALA A 268 -6.30 -5.40 -16.99
CA ALA A 268 -6.56 -4.73 -15.71
C ALA A 268 -7.64 -3.65 -15.85
N GLN A 269 -8.54 -3.59 -14.86
CA GLN A 269 -9.63 -2.62 -14.71
C GLN A 269 -9.48 -1.89 -13.36
N GLY A 270 -9.72 -0.58 -13.37
CA GLY A 270 -9.84 0.21 -12.14
C GLY A 270 -8.65 1.11 -11.81
N SER A 271 -7.63 1.21 -12.68
CA SER A 271 -6.67 2.31 -12.58
C SER A 271 -7.26 3.56 -13.24
N PHE A 272 -7.03 4.74 -12.67
CA PHE A 272 -7.50 6.01 -13.21
C PHE A 272 -6.34 6.98 -13.30
N ASN A 273 -6.19 7.65 -14.44
CA ASN A 273 -5.27 8.76 -14.61
C ASN A 273 -6.08 9.99 -15.02
N ASN A 274 -6.04 11.06 -14.22
CA ASN A 274 -6.79 12.29 -14.44
C ASN A 274 -8.28 12.05 -14.77
N HIS A 275 -8.97 11.23 -13.96
CA HIS A 275 -10.38 10.85 -14.13
C HIS A 275 -10.71 9.99 -15.36
N MET A 276 -9.72 9.62 -16.18
CA MET A 276 -9.91 8.67 -17.27
C MET A 276 -9.47 7.28 -16.84
N SER A 277 -10.27 6.28 -17.20
CA SER A 277 -9.92 4.87 -17.00
C SER A 277 -8.58 4.58 -17.70
N SER A 278 -7.67 3.95 -16.97
CA SER A 278 -6.34 3.56 -17.41
C SER A 278 -6.13 2.06 -17.15
N HIS A 279 -5.07 1.51 -17.73
CA HIS A 279 -4.65 0.12 -17.58
C HIS A 279 -3.32 -0.02 -16.81
N SER A 280 -2.90 1.01 -16.08
CA SER A 280 -1.66 0.99 -15.30
C SER A 280 -1.83 0.20 -14.00
N ILE A 281 -0.98 -0.80 -13.78
CA ILE A 281 -1.01 -1.65 -12.58
C ILE A 281 0.13 -1.37 -11.60
N TYR A 282 1.13 -0.58 -12.03
CA TYR A 282 2.27 -0.20 -11.20
C TYR A 282 3.01 0.99 -11.82
N GLU A 283 3.58 1.86 -10.99
CA GLU A 283 4.38 3.01 -11.41
C GLU A 283 5.58 3.17 -10.46
N PHE A 284 6.77 3.41 -11.02
CA PHE A 284 7.98 3.66 -10.24
C PHE A 284 8.97 4.53 -11.00
N SER A 285 9.81 5.26 -10.27
CA SER A 285 10.94 5.99 -10.84
C SER A 285 12.21 5.12 -10.87
N PRO A 286 13.03 5.18 -11.93
CA PRO A 286 14.33 4.50 -11.95
C PRO A 286 15.27 5.19 -10.95
N SER A 287 15.45 4.58 -9.77
CA SER A 287 16.24 5.13 -8.67
C SER A 287 17.72 4.74 -8.69
N GLU A 288 18.09 3.79 -9.53
CA GLU A 288 19.47 3.32 -9.64
C GLU A 288 20.24 4.02 -10.77
N ASN A 289 21.57 3.92 -10.73
CA ASN A 289 22.45 4.50 -11.74
C ASN A 289 22.15 3.98 -13.15
N ILE A 290 22.45 4.80 -14.15
CA ILE A 290 22.45 4.41 -15.56
C ILE A 290 23.32 3.14 -15.74
N GLY A 291 22.81 2.17 -16.49
CA GLY A 291 23.48 0.90 -16.76
C GLY A 291 23.20 -0.23 -15.75
N SER A 292 22.48 0.04 -14.65
CA SER A 292 22.18 -0.97 -13.64
C SER A 292 20.94 -1.81 -13.97
N LYS A 293 20.76 -2.92 -13.24
CA LYS A 293 19.56 -3.77 -13.33
C LYS A 293 18.49 -3.25 -12.39
N LEU A 294 17.39 -2.77 -12.94
CA LEU A 294 16.21 -2.35 -12.19
C LEU A 294 15.37 -3.58 -11.78
N ILE A 295 15.24 -3.81 -10.48
CA ILE A 295 14.36 -4.84 -9.91
C ILE A 295 13.32 -4.16 -9.04
N GLN A 296 12.05 -4.36 -9.38
CA GLN A 296 10.91 -3.85 -8.61
C GLN A 296 10.05 -5.00 -8.13
N THR A 297 9.88 -5.09 -6.82
CA THR A 297 9.01 -6.06 -6.16
C THR A 297 8.09 -5.28 -5.22
N PRO A 298 6.81 -5.07 -5.59
CA PRO A 298 5.88 -4.32 -4.75
C PRO A 298 5.77 -4.96 -3.36
N SER A 299 6.02 -4.19 -2.30
CA SER A 299 5.94 -4.67 -0.92
C SER A 299 4.51 -5.04 -0.50
N ASN A 300 3.52 -4.34 -1.07
CA ASN A 300 2.11 -4.64 -0.96
C ASN A 300 1.55 -4.89 -2.37
N LEU A 301 0.94 -6.05 -2.58
CA LEU A 301 0.29 -6.37 -3.85
C LEU A 301 -1.01 -5.59 -3.95
N ILE A 302 -1.11 -4.71 -4.94
CA ILE A 302 -2.35 -4.02 -5.29
C ILE A 302 -3.06 -4.87 -6.33
N TYR A 303 -4.27 -5.32 -5.99
CA TYR A 303 -5.10 -6.15 -6.85
C TYR A 303 -6.06 -5.28 -7.65
N TYR A 304 -6.03 -5.45 -8.97
CA TYR A 304 -6.92 -4.79 -9.92
C TYR A 304 -7.93 -5.80 -10.43
N LYS A 305 -9.21 -5.41 -10.53
CA LYS A 305 -10.23 -6.26 -11.15
C LYS A 305 -9.88 -6.52 -12.61
N LEU A 306 -10.32 -7.65 -13.14
CA LEU A 306 -10.16 -7.96 -14.55
C LEU A 306 -11.27 -7.33 -15.39
N ASN A 307 -10.95 -6.81 -16.56
CA ASN A 307 -11.94 -6.24 -17.49
C ASN A 307 -12.70 -7.30 -18.30
N LYS A 308 -12.24 -8.55 -18.28
CA LYS A 308 -12.78 -9.69 -19.02
C LYS A 308 -12.63 -10.97 -18.20
N THR A 309 -13.62 -11.84 -18.32
CA THR A 309 -13.63 -13.19 -17.71
C THR A 309 -13.07 -14.27 -18.62
N ASN A 310 -12.83 -13.94 -19.89
CA ASN A 310 -12.17 -14.81 -20.85
C ASN A 310 -10.90 -14.11 -21.35
N ILE A 311 -9.74 -14.61 -20.94
CA ILE A 311 -8.43 -14.01 -21.23
C ILE A 311 -7.81 -14.78 -22.40
N GLU A 312 -7.96 -14.24 -23.60
CA GLU A 312 -7.32 -14.76 -24.81
C GLU A 312 -5.84 -14.35 -24.90
N SER A 313 -5.50 -13.18 -24.35
CA SER A 313 -4.14 -12.65 -24.35
C SER A 313 -3.88 -11.74 -23.17
N LEU A 314 -2.66 -11.80 -22.68
CA LEU A 314 -2.13 -10.91 -21.66
C LEU A 314 -0.96 -10.14 -22.26
N THR A 315 -1.10 -8.82 -22.29
CA THR A 315 -0.10 -7.89 -22.79
C THR A 315 0.30 -6.94 -21.67
N ILE A 316 1.61 -6.89 -21.40
CA ILE A 316 2.23 -5.89 -20.53
C ILE A 316 3.03 -4.93 -21.40
N GLN A 317 2.89 -3.64 -21.15
CA GLN A 317 3.67 -2.60 -21.82
C GLN A 317 4.29 -1.64 -20.82
N LEU A 318 5.57 -1.33 -20.98
CA LEU A 318 6.23 -0.27 -20.22
C LEU A 318 6.16 1.06 -20.99
N VAL A 319 5.64 2.09 -20.35
CA VAL A 319 5.52 3.45 -20.89
C VAL A 319 6.17 4.47 -19.95
N ASP A 320 6.62 5.59 -20.49
CA ASP A 320 7.21 6.68 -19.71
C ASP A 320 6.14 7.57 -19.05
N GLN A 321 6.57 8.67 -18.42
CA GLN A 321 5.68 9.65 -17.78
C GLN A 321 4.61 10.22 -18.73
N ASP A 322 4.91 10.28 -20.03
CA ASP A 322 4.08 10.87 -21.09
C ASP A 322 3.25 9.81 -21.85
N HIS A 323 3.26 8.55 -21.38
CA HIS A 323 2.62 7.39 -22.01
C HIS A 323 3.24 6.95 -23.34
N ASN A 324 4.45 7.41 -23.65
CA ASN A 324 5.16 6.91 -24.82
C ASN A 324 5.76 5.54 -24.51
N PRO A 325 5.71 4.57 -25.45
CA PRO A 325 6.41 3.31 -25.29
C PRO A 325 7.91 3.55 -25.10
N ILE A 326 8.51 2.91 -24.09
CA ILE A 326 9.95 3.08 -23.81
C ILE A 326 10.79 2.25 -24.82
N ASN A 327 10.77 2.64 -26.09
CA ASN A 327 11.56 1.96 -27.10
C ASN A 327 13.05 2.27 -26.86
N ASN A 328 13.92 1.29 -27.10
CA ASN A 328 15.39 1.41 -27.18
C ASN A 328 16.25 0.94 -25.98
N LEU A 329 15.96 -0.23 -25.39
CA LEU A 329 16.98 -0.91 -24.57
C LEU A 329 17.88 -1.78 -25.47
N VAL A 330 19.20 -1.57 -25.39
CA VAL A 330 20.20 -2.41 -26.05
C VAL A 330 20.23 -3.76 -25.33
N HIS A 331 19.67 -4.80 -25.98
CA HIS A 331 19.84 -6.23 -25.71
C HIS A 331 19.84 -6.74 -24.25
N TYR A 332 18.70 -6.87 -23.55
CA TYR A 332 18.63 -7.77 -22.37
C TYR A 332 17.25 -8.37 -22.09
N ILE A 333 17.27 -9.54 -21.42
CA ILE A 333 16.10 -10.34 -21.00
C ILE A 333 15.32 -9.59 -19.91
N ARG A 334 14.07 -9.27 -20.20
CA ARG A 334 13.10 -8.72 -19.24
C ARG A 334 12.29 -9.84 -18.63
N GLN A 335 11.93 -9.70 -17.36
CA GLN A 335 11.18 -10.71 -16.63
C GLN A 335 10.02 -10.06 -15.88
N HIS A 336 8.79 -10.42 -16.22
CA HIS A 336 7.58 -9.95 -15.56
C HIS A 336 6.84 -11.14 -14.95
N GLN A 337 6.42 -10.99 -13.69
CA GLN A 337 5.56 -11.96 -13.00
C GLN A 337 4.28 -11.27 -12.56
N LEU A 338 3.15 -11.85 -12.97
CA LEU A 338 1.81 -11.47 -12.55
C LEU A 338 1.15 -12.63 -11.82
N VAL A 339 0.29 -12.33 -10.85
CA VAL A 339 -0.62 -13.30 -10.24
C VAL A 339 -2.04 -12.94 -10.60
N VAL A 340 -2.76 -13.91 -11.12
CA VAL A 340 -4.22 -13.87 -11.26
C VAL A 340 -4.77 -14.70 -10.10
N LYS A 341 -5.66 -14.10 -9.30
CA LYS A 341 -6.33 -14.80 -8.20
C LYS A 341 -7.76 -15.14 -8.65
N PRO A 342 -8.03 -16.40 -9.06
CA PRO A 342 -9.39 -16.85 -9.26
C PRO A 342 -10.05 -17.07 -7.90
N ASN A 343 -11.15 -16.37 -7.59
CA ASN A 343 -11.94 -16.70 -6.41
C ASN A 343 -12.83 -17.91 -6.76
N LYS A 344 -12.68 -19.01 -6.01
CA LYS A 344 -13.41 -20.27 -6.26
C LYS A 344 -14.89 -20.11 -5.89
N MET A 345 -15.81 -20.57 -6.73
CA MET A 345 -17.20 -20.86 -6.29
C MET A 345 -17.19 -22.12 -5.41
N PRO A 346 -17.96 -22.16 -4.31
CA PRO A 346 -18.07 -23.35 -3.45
C PRO A 346 -18.76 -24.55 -4.13
N GLU A 347 -19.42 -24.38 -5.27
CA GLU A 347 -20.24 -25.42 -5.92
C GLU A 347 -19.47 -26.35 -6.87
N SER A 348 -18.21 -26.07 -7.24
CA SER A 348 -17.42 -26.98 -8.11
C SER A 348 -17.01 -28.28 -7.41
N ASP A 349 -17.01 -28.28 -6.09
CA ASP A 349 -16.59 -29.41 -5.27
C ASP A 349 -17.71 -30.48 -5.14
N ILE A 350 -18.93 -30.17 -5.59
CA ILE A 350 -20.10 -31.07 -5.52
C ILE A 350 -19.95 -32.30 -6.44
N LEU A 351 -19.16 -32.22 -7.52
CA LEU A 351 -19.01 -33.29 -8.52
C LEU A 351 -17.66 -34.03 -8.47
N ASP A 352 -16.68 -33.57 -7.67
CA ASP A 352 -15.39 -34.25 -7.51
C ASP A 352 -15.41 -35.28 -6.37
N ILE A 353 -16.15 -36.37 -6.59
CA ILE A 353 -16.31 -37.50 -5.66
C ILE A 353 -14.96 -38.20 -5.34
N SER A 354 -13.92 -37.94 -6.15
CA SER A 354 -12.57 -38.51 -6.03
C SER A 354 -11.56 -37.57 -5.38
N SER A 355 -11.92 -36.30 -5.17
CA SER A 355 -11.08 -35.37 -4.42
C SER A 355 -10.84 -35.96 -3.04
N GLN A 356 -9.58 -35.97 -2.60
CA GLN A 356 -9.35 -36.19 -1.19
C GLN A 356 -10.04 -35.03 -0.46
N TYR A 357 -10.82 -35.40 0.54
CA TYR A 357 -11.39 -34.44 1.47
C TYR A 357 -10.23 -33.68 2.13
N GLU A 358 -9.87 -32.53 1.58
CA GLU A 358 -9.01 -31.55 2.24
C GLU A 358 -9.91 -30.75 3.17
N THR A 359 -10.03 -31.20 4.42
CA THR A 359 -10.43 -30.27 5.46
C THR A 359 -9.36 -29.22 5.61
N ASP A 360 -9.75 -27.94 5.54
CA ASP A 360 -9.00 -26.88 6.18
C ASP A 360 -9.06 -27.10 7.70
N SER A 361 -8.28 -28.07 8.16
CA SER A 361 -8.14 -28.45 9.57
C SER A 361 -7.05 -27.62 10.24
N LYS A 362 -6.45 -26.66 9.53
CA LYS A 362 -5.31 -25.87 10.05
C LYS A 362 -5.67 -25.20 11.36
N ILE A 363 -6.92 -24.74 11.47
CA ILE A 363 -7.55 -24.36 12.72
C ILE A 363 -8.52 -25.48 13.10
N THR A 364 -8.20 -26.20 14.17
CA THR A 364 -9.02 -27.32 14.65
C THR A 364 -10.15 -26.84 15.57
N LYS A 365 -9.92 -25.75 16.31
CA LYS A 365 -10.90 -25.20 17.26
C LYS A 365 -10.66 -23.71 17.50
N ILE A 366 -11.73 -22.94 17.64
CA ILE A 366 -11.70 -21.58 18.21
C ILE A 366 -12.57 -21.60 19.47
N GLU A 367 -12.00 -21.22 20.61
CA GLU A 367 -12.71 -21.24 21.89
C GLU A 367 -12.48 -19.96 22.68
N PHE A 368 -13.56 -19.30 23.09
CA PHE A 368 -13.49 -18.11 23.92
C PHE A 368 -13.17 -18.47 25.36
N HIS A 369 -11.96 -18.11 25.79
CA HIS A 369 -11.55 -18.25 27.18
C HIS A 369 -11.88 -16.98 27.94
N SER A 370 -12.32 -17.15 29.20
CA SER A 370 -12.73 -16.05 30.08
C SER A 370 -11.67 -15.84 31.15
N TYR A 371 -11.02 -14.67 31.15
CA TYR A 371 -10.02 -14.28 32.13
C TYR A 371 -10.61 -13.23 33.08
N THR A 372 -10.51 -13.51 34.37
CA THR A 372 -11.01 -12.62 35.43
C THR A 372 -9.86 -11.81 36.03
N PRO A 373 -10.12 -10.60 36.52
CA PRO A 373 -9.10 -9.79 37.17
C PRO A 373 -8.65 -10.39 38.49
N TYR A 374 -7.41 -10.10 38.88
CA TYR A 374 -6.90 -10.45 40.22
C TYR A 374 -7.33 -9.44 41.29
N THR A 375 -7.77 -8.24 40.87
CA THR A 375 -8.28 -7.19 41.76
C THR A 375 -9.63 -7.62 42.35
N THR A 376 -9.81 -7.43 43.65
CA THR A 376 -11.00 -7.87 44.40
C THR A 376 -12.12 -6.83 44.45
N SER A 377 -11.87 -5.58 44.02
CA SER A 377 -12.86 -4.50 43.96
C SER A 377 -12.85 -3.76 42.62
N PHE A 378 -14.01 -3.18 42.27
CA PHE A 378 -14.24 -2.41 41.04
C PHE A 378 -14.77 -0.99 41.35
N LYS A 379 -14.26 -0.37 42.43
CA LYS A 379 -14.63 0.97 42.85
C LYS A 379 -13.93 2.03 42.01
N ASN A 380 -14.39 3.28 42.10
CA ASN A 380 -13.74 4.41 41.45
C ASN A 380 -12.28 4.54 41.90
N ASN A 381 -11.37 4.83 40.98
CA ASN A 381 -9.91 4.86 41.15
C ASN A 381 -9.22 3.49 41.31
N ASP A 382 -9.94 2.36 41.31
CA ASP A 382 -9.31 1.04 41.36
C ASP A 382 -8.57 0.72 40.05
N GLU A 383 -7.41 0.08 40.17
CA GLU A 383 -6.69 -0.50 39.03
C GLU A 383 -7.05 -1.99 38.90
N ILE A 384 -7.57 -2.35 37.74
CA ILE A 384 -8.08 -3.68 37.42
C ILE A 384 -7.11 -4.35 36.46
N ARG A 385 -6.44 -5.40 36.92
CA ARG A 385 -5.44 -6.15 36.14
C ARG A 385 -5.96 -7.54 35.78
N ILE A 386 -5.93 -7.86 34.49
CA ILE A 386 -6.31 -9.17 33.95
C ILE A 386 -5.11 -9.72 33.18
N SER A 387 -4.57 -10.89 33.56
CA SER A 387 -3.42 -11.47 32.87
C SER A 387 -3.71 -12.82 32.24
N ILE A 388 -3.04 -13.08 31.12
CA ILE A 388 -3.04 -14.34 30.39
C ILE A 388 -1.60 -14.84 30.38
N GLN A 389 -1.38 -15.96 31.06
CA GLN A 389 -0.04 -16.55 31.27
C GLN A 389 0.13 -17.92 30.58
N GLN A 390 -0.89 -18.39 29.86
CA GLN A 390 -0.86 -19.71 29.22
C GLN A 390 0.00 -19.66 27.95
N THR A 391 1.07 -20.48 27.91
CA THR A 391 2.03 -20.55 26.80
C THR A 391 1.58 -21.48 25.67
N ASP A 392 0.68 -22.41 25.96
CA ASP A 392 0.31 -23.52 25.06
C ASP A 392 -0.90 -23.20 24.18
N VAL A 393 -1.39 -21.98 24.24
CA VAL A 393 -2.60 -21.54 23.55
C VAL A 393 -2.32 -20.27 22.75
N TYR A 394 -2.92 -20.14 21.57
CA TYR A 394 -2.67 -19.03 20.65
C TYR A 394 -3.79 -17.98 20.75
N PRO A 395 -3.63 -16.91 21.56
CA PRO A 395 -4.63 -15.86 21.69
C PRO A 395 -4.77 -15.07 20.38
N TYR A 396 -6.00 -14.84 19.97
CA TYR A 396 -6.36 -13.99 18.84
C TYR A 396 -6.98 -12.68 19.34
N LEU A 397 -6.19 -11.62 19.41
CA LEU A 397 -6.59 -10.37 20.06
C LEU A 397 -7.71 -9.64 19.31
N HIS A 398 -7.72 -9.69 17.97
CA HIS A 398 -8.65 -8.89 17.16
C HIS A 398 -10.14 -9.05 17.52
N GLU A 399 -10.55 -10.27 17.85
CA GLU A 399 -11.94 -10.60 18.19
C GLU A 399 -12.19 -10.68 19.70
N SER A 400 -11.20 -10.29 20.52
CA SER A 400 -11.38 -10.23 21.96
C SER A 400 -12.22 -9.04 22.40
N PHE A 401 -12.92 -9.22 23.52
CA PHE A 401 -13.83 -8.22 24.06
C PHE A 401 -13.85 -8.27 25.59
N ILE A 402 -14.24 -7.15 26.18
CA ILE A 402 -14.49 -7.04 27.61
C ILE A 402 -15.97 -7.26 27.85
N TYR A 403 -16.27 -8.15 28.78
CA TYR A 403 -17.60 -8.42 29.27
C TYR A 403 -17.78 -7.75 30.64
N LEU A 404 -18.80 -6.89 30.75
CA LEU A 404 -19.13 -6.16 31.97
C LEU A 404 -20.53 -6.55 32.44
N GLU A 405 -20.69 -6.74 33.74
CA GLU A 405 -22.00 -6.77 34.40
C GLU A 405 -22.01 -5.74 35.54
N GLY A 406 -23.11 -5.02 35.68
CA GLY A 406 -23.24 -4.00 36.71
C GLY A 406 -24.66 -3.50 36.88
N LYS A 407 -24.81 -2.52 37.77
CA LYS A 407 -26.09 -1.89 38.11
C LYS A 407 -25.93 -0.39 38.31
N ILE A 408 -26.85 0.37 37.72
CA ILE A 408 -26.98 1.80 37.93
C ILE A 408 -27.72 2.06 39.24
N VAL A 409 -27.11 2.85 40.12
CA VAL A 409 -27.73 3.31 41.37
C VAL A 409 -28.74 4.41 41.01
N GLU A 410 -29.96 4.31 41.58
CA GLU A 410 -31.08 5.21 41.24
C GLU A 410 -31.50 5.19 39.76
N ALA A 411 -31.56 3.99 39.16
CA ALA A 411 -32.00 3.79 37.78
C ALA A 411 -33.40 4.34 37.44
N GLY A 412 -34.20 4.79 38.42
CA GLY A 412 -35.43 5.54 38.17
C GLY A 412 -35.20 6.98 37.69
N LYS A 413 -34.06 7.60 38.04
CA LYS A 413 -33.74 9.01 37.77
C LYS A 413 -32.65 9.19 36.71
N VAL A 414 -31.67 8.28 36.68
CA VAL A 414 -30.52 8.36 35.78
C VAL A 414 -30.54 7.23 34.74
N LEU A 415 -29.91 7.48 33.59
CA LEU A 415 -29.72 6.54 32.49
C LEU A 415 -28.25 6.55 32.06
N LEU A 416 -27.81 5.48 31.38
CA LEU A 416 -26.45 5.42 30.83
C LEU A 416 -26.34 6.32 29.60
N SER A 417 -25.33 7.18 29.55
CA SER A 417 -25.01 8.01 28.39
C SER A 417 -24.61 7.16 27.19
N ASN A 418 -24.65 7.72 25.98
CA ASN A 418 -24.18 7.00 24.79
C ASN A 418 -22.69 6.64 24.95
N ASN A 419 -22.30 5.39 24.64
CA ASN A 419 -20.97 4.85 24.91
C ASN A 419 -20.57 4.88 26.41
N GLY A 420 -21.56 4.92 27.32
CA GLY A 420 -21.33 5.18 28.75
C GLY A 420 -20.43 4.17 29.45
N PHE A 421 -20.35 2.92 28.99
CA PHE A 421 -19.43 1.93 29.57
C PHE A 421 -17.96 2.31 29.39
N SER A 422 -17.61 3.00 28.30
CA SER A 422 -16.25 3.50 28.08
C SER A 422 -15.89 4.65 29.04
N TYR A 423 -16.88 5.45 29.46
CA TYR A 423 -16.71 6.54 30.43
C TYR A 423 -16.55 6.04 31.88
N LEU A 424 -16.79 4.76 32.15
CA LEU A 424 -16.52 4.18 33.47
C LEU A 424 -15.02 4.04 33.76
N PHE A 425 -14.17 4.12 32.74
CA PHE A 425 -12.72 3.94 32.86
C PHE A 425 -11.98 5.18 32.34
N ASP A 426 -10.91 5.58 33.03
CA ASP A 426 -10.06 6.70 32.61
C ASP A 426 -8.98 6.26 31.63
N GLN A 427 -8.44 5.06 31.82
CA GLN A 427 -7.34 4.54 31.01
C GLN A 427 -7.44 3.04 30.82
N ILE A 428 -6.98 2.59 29.66
CA ILE A 428 -6.66 1.19 29.36
C ILE A 428 -5.21 1.08 28.86
N ARG A 429 -4.53 0.02 29.26
CA ARG A 429 -3.17 -0.35 28.83
C ARG A 429 -3.11 -1.83 28.52
N LEU A 430 -2.38 -2.16 27.46
CA LEU A 430 -1.95 -3.53 27.17
C LEU A 430 -0.44 -3.63 27.35
N GLU A 431 -0.02 -4.54 28.21
CA GLU A 431 1.37 -4.96 28.35
C GLU A 431 1.57 -6.34 27.70
N ILE A 432 2.62 -6.47 26.88
CA ILE A 432 3.09 -7.73 26.32
C ILE A 432 4.47 -7.99 26.89
N ASN A 433 4.64 -9.12 27.61
CA ASN A 433 5.88 -9.49 28.30
C ASN A 433 6.40 -8.38 29.25
N GLY A 434 5.50 -7.64 29.89
CA GLY A 434 5.83 -6.55 30.84
C GLY A 434 6.23 -5.23 30.19
N ILE A 435 6.09 -5.10 28.86
CA ILE A 435 6.32 -3.84 28.13
C ILE A 435 4.96 -3.29 27.71
N GLU A 436 4.68 -2.02 28.02
CA GLU A 436 3.49 -1.32 27.53
C GLU A 436 3.57 -1.19 26.01
N VAL A 437 2.63 -1.81 25.29
CA VAL A 437 2.57 -1.83 23.83
C VAL A 437 1.54 -0.84 23.30
N ASP A 438 0.37 -0.76 23.91
CA ASP A 438 -0.70 0.16 23.49
C ASP A 438 -1.44 0.70 24.71
N SER A 439 -1.80 1.97 24.67
CA SER A 439 -2.57 2.62 25.73
C SER A 439 -3.48 3.72 25.18
N THR A 440 -4.66 3.80 25.77
CA THR A 440 -5.62 4.87 25.50
C THR A 440 -6.01 5.53 26.81
N ARG A 441 -5.84 6.86 26.88
CA ARG A 441 -6.27 7.71 28.00
C ARG A 441 -7.57 8.43 27.67
N VAL A 442 -8.26 8.90 28.70
CA VAL A 442 -9.56 9.58 28.61
C VAL A 442 -10.54 8.73 27.79
N LEU A 443 -10.63 7.44 28.15
CA LEU A 443 -11.17 6.38 27.29
C LEU A 443 -12.58 6.69 26.75
N GLY A 444 -13.46 7.24 27.57
CA GLY A 444 -14.81 7.63 27.16
C GLY A 444 -14.82 8.60 25.98
N ILE A 445 -14.13 9.75 26.09
CA ILE A 445 -14.08 10.77 25.04
C ILE A 445 -13.39 10.22 23.78
N THR A 446 -12.26 9.55 23.96
CA THR A 446 -11.46 8.95 22.88
C THR A 446 -12.28 7.98 22.04
N SER A 447 -12.93 7.02 22.70
CA SER A 447 -13.74 6.01 22.03
C SER A 447 -15.02 6.59 21.45
N SER A 448 -15.61 7.63 22.06
CA SER A 448 -16.73 8.37 21.47
C SER A 448 -16.34 9.08 20.18
N LEU A 449 -15.26 9.86 20.17
CA LEU A 449 -14.76 10.54 18.96
C LEU A 449 -14.48 9.56 17.83
N LYS A 450 -13.79 8.45 18.15
CA LYS A 450 -13.52 7.39 17.19
C LYS A 450 -14.81 6.75 16.69
N GLY A 451 -15.68 6.30 17.60
CA GLY A 451 -16.90 5.56 17.28
C GLY A 451 -17.88 6.34 16.39
N TYR A 452 -18.01 7.66 16.60
CA TYR A 452 -18.84 8.49 15.71
C TYR A 452 -18.30 8.59 14.29
N LEU A 453 -16.98 8.53 14.10
CA LEU A 453 -16.33 8.64 12.79
C LEU A 453 -16.18 7.29 12.08
N SER A 454 -15.93 6.22 12.83
CA SER A 454 -15.67 4.88 12.29
C SER A 454 -16.92 3.99 12.24
N GLY A 455 -18.03 4.41 12.84
CA GLY A 455 -19.26 3.62 12.89
C GLY A 455 -19.85 3.41 11.50
N THR A 456 -19.93 2.15 11.06
CA THR A 456 -20.65 1.78 9.84
C THR A 456 -22.01 1.20 10.17
N PRO A 457 -23.02 1.28 9.27
CA PRO A 457 -24.31 0.62 9.48
C PRO A 457 -24.21 -0.90 9.68
N VAL A 458 -23.12 -1.53 9.23
CA VAL A 458 -22.86 -2.97 9.38
C VAL A 458 -22.50 -3.32 10.83
N ASP A 459 -21.83 -2.41 11.54
CA ASP A 459 -21.40 -2.62 12.93
C ASP A 459 -22.48 -2.28 13.96
N TYR A 460 -23.68 -1.89 13.52
CA TYR A 460 -24.77 -1.37 14.36
C TYR A 460 -25.01 -2.20 15.62
N TYR A 461 -25.23 -3.51 15.47
CA TYR A 461 -25.51 -4.41 16.59
C TYR A 461 -24.33 -4.58 17.55
N CYS A 462 -23.09 -4.52 17.02
CA CYS A 462 -21.88 -4.62 17.84
C CYS A 462 -21.69 -3.37 18.70
N TYR A 463 -21.97 -2.20 18.15
CA TYR A 463 -21.94 -0.95 18.91
C TYR A 463 -23.06 -0.88 19.95
N GLU A 464 -24.27 -1.36 19.65
CA GLU A 464 -25.35 -1.45 20.66
C GLU A 464 -24.96 -2.33 21.86
N ASN A 465 -24.34 -3.49 21.61
CA ASN A 465 -23.82 -4.36 22.66
C ASN A 465 -22.70 -3.71 23.50
N ALA A 466 -22.00 -2.74 22.91
CA ALA A 466 -20.96 -1.95 23.56
C ALA A 466 -21.50 -0.67 24.25
N GLY A 467 -22.82 -0.51 24.34
CA GLY A 467 -23.45 0.62 25.03
C GLY A 467 -23.71 1.85 24.18
N TRP A 468 -23.75 1.70 22.85
CA TRP A 468 -24.17 2.77 21.95
C TRP A 468 -25.67 2.76 21.71
N THR A 469 -26.29 3.93 21.75
CA THR A 469 -27.72 4.11 21.51
C THR A 469 -27.92 4.81 20.17
N PHE A 470 -28.38 4.07 19.16
CA PHE A 470 -28.74 4.61 17.84
C PHE A 470 -30.27 4.69 17.67
N LYS A 471 -30.76 4.78 16.41
CA LYS A 471 -32.14 5.10 15.99
C LYS A 471 -33.30 4.44 16.77
N ASN A 472 -33.09 3.30 17.42
CA ASN A 472 -34.16 2.53 18.06
C ASN A 472 -34.39 2.83 19.55
N ASN A 473 -33.73 3.83 20.15
CA ASN A 473 -33.89 4.16 21.57
C ASN A 473 -33.69 2.91 22.48
N THR A 474 -32.76 2.04 22.08
CA THR A 474 -32.45 0.78 22.77
C THR A 474 -31.86 1.09 24.14
N LYS A 475 -32.55 0.64 25.19
CA LYS A 475 -32.09 0.81 26.57
C LYS A 475 -31.11 -0.30 26.90
N SER A 476 -29.85 0.05 27.18
CA SER A 476 -28.81 -0.91 27.60
C SER A 476 -28.99 -1.45 29.02
N THR A 477 -30.08 -1.08 29.72
CA THR A 477 -30.37 -1.48 31.09
C THR A 477 -31.80 -2.00 31.22
N ASN A 478 -32.01 -2.98 32.10
CA ASN A 478 -33.35 -3.42 32.49
C ASN A 478 -34.07 -2.37 33.36
N ASN A 479 -35.33 -2.62 33.71
CA ASN A 479 -36.13 -1.72 34.57
C ASN A 479 -35.54 -1.52 35.98
N ALA A 480 -34.71 -2.46 36.45
CA ALA A 480 -34.01 -2.40 37.73
C ALA A 480 -32.65 -1.68 37.65
N GLY A 481 -32.22 -1.26 36.46
CA GLY A 481 -30.93 -0.60 36.22
C GLY A 481 -29.75 -1.55 36.03
N GLU A 482 -29.98 -2.85 35.95
CA GLU A 482 -28.93 -3.84 35.71
C GLU A 482 -28.62 -3.93 34.22
N PHE A 483 -27.34 -4.14 33.91
CA PHE A 483 -26.86 -4.23 32.55
C PHE A 483 -25.79 -5.33 32.43
N SER A 484 -25.67 -5.83 31.20
CA SER A 484 -24.55 -6.64 30.76
C SER A 484 -24.10 -6.14 29.39
N ALA A 485 -22.80 -5.96 29.20
CA ALA A 485 -22.25 -5.38 27.97
C ALA A 485 -21.09 -6.22 27.44
N CYS A 486 -20.97 -6.27 26.11
CA CYS A 486 -19.83 -6.85 25.41
C CYS A 486 -19.16 -5.75 24.60
N ILE A 487 -17.96 -5.36 25.00
CA ILE A 487 -17.22 -4.24 24.41
C ILE A 487 -16.01 -4.78 23.66
N PRO A 488 -16.04 -4.84 22.32
CA PRO A 488 -14.89 -5.21 21.51
C PRO A 488 -13.69 -4.30 21.80
N LEU A 489 -12.52 -4.91 22.09
CA LEU A 489 -11.32 -4.14 22.45
C LEU A 489 -10.75 -3.32 21.29
N LYS A 490 -11.11 -3.64 20.04
CA LYS A 490 -10.82 -2.82 18.86
C LYS A 490 -11.38 -1.39 18.94
N TYR A 491 -12.38 -1.14 19.79
CA TYR A 491 -12.92 0.20 20.02
C TYR A 491 -12.08 1.02 21.02
N TRP A 492 -11.30 0.35 21.88
CA TRP A 492 -10.52 0.96 22.95
C TRP A 492 -9.04 1.05 22.62
N LEU A 493 -8.48 0.06 21.93
CA LEU A 493 -7.06 -0.04 21.60
C LEU A 493 -6.89 -0.30 20.11
N GLY A 494 -5.90 0.34 19.49
CA GLY A 494 -5.73 0.26 18.05
C GLY A 494 -4.92 -0.96 17.60
N LEU A 495 -4.09 -1.52 18.49
CA LEU A 495 -3.47 -2.84 18.26
C LEU A 495 -4.54 -3.91 17.98
N PHE A 496 -5.65 -3.90 18.73
CA PHE A 496 -6.73 -4.87 18.57
C PHE A 496 -7.51 -4.66 17.25
N GLU A 497 -7.46 -3.47 16.67
CA GLU A 497 -8.07 -3.20 15.37
C GLU A 497 -7.20 -3.72 14.21
N ASP A 498 -5.88 -3.49 14.29
CA ASP A 498 -4.94 -3.72 13.19
C ASP A 498 -4.30 -5.11 13.22
N LEU A 499 -4.04 -5.68 14.40
CA LEU A 499 -3.39 -6.98 14.56
C LEU A 499 -4.39 -8.14 14.34
N LYS A 500 -4.56 -8.53 13.08
CA LYS A 500 -5.37 -9.71 12.69
C LYS A 500 -4.55 -11.00 12.65
N LYS A 501 -3.70 -11.21 13.65
CA LYS A 501 -2.82 -12.40 13.77
C LYS A 501 -2.78 -12.90 15.21
N ILE A 502 -2.49 -14.18 15.38
CA ILE A 502 -2.24 -14.78 16.70
C ILE A 502 -0.92 -14.31 17.30
N LEU A 503 -0.86 -14.28 18.62
CA LEU A 503 0.40 -14.16 19.35
C LEU A 503 0.87 -15.53 19.81
N VAL A 504 2.18 -15.75 19.80
CA VAL A 504 2.81 -17.01 20.22
C VAL A 504 3.73 -16.70 21.40
N ASN A 505 3.67 -17.52 22.44
CA ASN A 505 4.55 -17.45 23.61
C ASN A 505 4.69 -16.04 24.20
N SER A 506 3.55 -15.36 24.40
CA SER A 506 3.50 -13.99 24.89
C SER A 506 2.65 -13.93 26.16
N ARG A 507 3.22 -13.39 27.25
CA ARG A 507 2.46 -13.05 28.46
C ARG A 507 1.72 -11.74 28.18
N LEU A 508 0.39 -11.75 28.37
CA LEU A 508 -0.45 -10.57 28.15
C LEU A 508 -1.02 -10.07 29.46
N GLU A 509 -1.01 -8.76 29.67
CA GLU A 509 -1.64 -8.12 30.82
C GLU A 509 -2.45 -6.92 30.35
N LEU A 510 -3.76 -6.97 30.59
CA LEU A 510 -4.69 -5.87 30.31
C LEU A 510 -4.99 -5.14 31.61
N ILE A 511 -4.72 -3.84 31.63
CA ILE A 511 -4.83 -2.99 32.81
C ILE A 511 -5.86 -1.90 32.53
N LEU A 512 -6.91 -1.84 33.34
CA LEU A 512 -7.98 -0.85 33.29
C LEU A 512 -7.93 0.01 34.55
N THR A 513 -8.01 1.33 34.42
CA THR A 513 -8.14 2.24 35.58
C THR A 513 -9.57 2.75 35.65
N ARG A 514 -10.28 2.44 36.74
CA ARG A 514 -11.65 2.91 36.98
C ARG A 514 -11.66 4.43 37.14
N SER A 515 -12.58 5.11 36.46
CA SER A 515 -12.67 6.57 36.52
C SER A 515 -12.93 7.06 37.94
N HIS A 516 -12.42 8.25 38.27
CA HIS A 516 -12.66 8.89 39.57
C HIS A 516 -14.15 9.13 39.84
N SER A 517 -14.97 9.30 38.80
CA SER A 517 -16.40 9.60 38.90
C SER A 517 -17.21 8.94 37.79
N ASP A 518 -18.45 8.54 38.12
CA ASP A 518 -19.39 7.93 37.16
C ASP A 518 -20.24 8.95 36.42
N LEU A 519 -20.10 10.25 36.74
CA LEU A 519 -20.97 11.30 36.20
C LEU A 519 -20.90 11.39 34.67
N ASN A 520 -19.74 11.14 34.06
CA ASN A 520 -19.59 11.18 32.60
C ASN A 520 -20.24 9.98 31.89
N ALA A 521 -20.51 8.90 32.62
CA ALA A 521 -21.17 7.71 32.09
C ALA A 521 -22.70 7.78 32.20
N LEU A 522 -23.25 8.80 32.88
CA LEU A 522 -24.65 8.90 33.25
C LEU A 522 -25.28 10.21 32.76
N ASN A 523 -26.59 10.14 32.48
CA ASN A 523 -27.46 11.28 32.17
C ASN A 523 -28.74 11.22 32.99
N VAL A 524 -29.44 12.35 33.14
CA VAL A 524 -30.74 12.41 33.80
C VAL A 524 -31.88 12.02 32.84
N LYS A 525 -32.88 11.26 33.32
CA LYS A 525 -34.08 10.87 32.55
C LYS A 525 -35.09 12.00 32.33
N SER A 526 -35.14 12.97 33.26
CA SER A 526 -36.01 14.15 33.22
C SER A 526 -35.33 15.33 33.92
N GLU A 527 -35.36 16.51 33.28
CA GLU A 527 -34.72 17.74 33.78
C GLU A 527 -35.18 18.04 35.22
N GLY A 528 -34.21 18.09 36.16
CA GLY A 528 -34.42 18.52 37.55
C GLY A 528 -34.44 17.46 38.65
N SER A 529 -34.18 16.17 38.37
CA SER A 529 -34.42 15.09 39.36
C SER A 529 -33.18 14.49 40.07
N ALA A 530 -31.96 14.62 39.54
CA ALA A 530 -30.76 14.04 40.15
C ALA A 530 -29.51 14.93 39.99
N THR A 531 -28.80 15.19 41.10
CA THR A 531 -27.50 15.90 41.14
C THR A 531 -26.31 14.94 41.26
N THR A 532 -26.57 13.66 41.53
CA THR A 532 -25.56 12.60 41.71
C THR A 532 -26.00 11.32 41.02
N GLY A 533 -25.05 10.51 40.56
CA GLY A 533 -25.30 9.19 39.99
C GLY A 533 -24.07 8.29 40.17
N ALA A 534 -24.30 6.99 40.35
CA ALA A 534 -23.25 6.01 40.56
C ALA A 534 -23.56 4.69 39.84
N VAL A 535 -22.50 3.96 39.49
CA VAL A 535 -22.56 2.66 38.81
C VAL A 535 -21.75 1.64 39.60
N THR A 536 -22.42 0.58 40.04
CA THR A 536 -21.76 -0.56 40.68
C THR A 536 -21.41 -1.59 39.62
N LEU A 537 -20.12 -1.92 39.46
CA LEU A 537 -19.68 -3.03 38.62
C LEU A 537 -19.59 -4.29 39.47
N ASN A 538 -20.25 -5.36 39.01
CA ASN A 538 -20.27 -6.66 39.67
C ASN A 538 -19.24 -7.60 39.07
N LYS A 539 -19.00 -7.50 37.76
CA LYS A 539 -18.17 -8.45 37.03
C LYS A 539 -17.48 -7.78 35.85
N ILE A 540 -16.20 -8.07 35.71
CA ILE A 540 -15.37 -7.68 34.56
C ILE A 540 -14.64 -8.93 34.11
N VAL A 541 -14.76 -9.30 32.84
CA VAL A 541 -14.11 -10.48 32.26
C VAL A 541 -13.52 -10.12 30.90
N TRP A 542 -12.25 -10.44 30.69
CA TRP A 542 -11.65 -10.38 29.37
C TRP A 542 -11.89 -11.71 28.65
N LYS A 543 -12.64 -11.67 27.56
CA LYS A 543 -12.90 -12.84 26.72
C LYS A 543 -11.99 -12.82 25.50
N VAL A 544 -11.14 -13.84 25.38
CA VAL A 544 -10.16 -13.96 24.30
C VAL A 544 -10.38 -15.26 23.52
N PRO A 545 -10.59 -15.19 22.21
CA PRO A 545 -10.62 -16.38 21.38
C PRO A 545 -9.23 -16.98 21.30
N HIS A 546 -9.17 -18.26 21.64
CA HIS A 546 -7.97 -19.08 21.56
C HIS A 546 -8.09 -20.02 20.38
N ILE A 547 -7.09 -19.96 19.51
CA ILE A 547 -7.03 -20.76 18.30
C ILE A 547 -6.22 -22.00 18.61
N THR A 548 -6.83 -23.16 18.40
CA THR A 548 -6.13 -24.46 18.36
C THR A 548 -5.85 -24.76 16.90
N VAL A 549 -4.60 -25.11 16.61
CA VAL A 549 -4.14 -25.45 15.26
C VAL A 549 -3.80 -26.92 15.17
N ASP A 550 -3.77 -27.45 13.95
CA ASP A 550 -3.29 -28.80 13.68
C ASP A 550 -1.80 -28.96 14.02
N ASP A 551 -1.36 -30.18 14.31
CA ASP A 551 0.01 -30.50 14.71
C ASP A 551 1.05 -30.07 13.65
N GLU A 552 0.71 -30.13 12.35
CA GLU A 552 1.63 -29.68 11.30
C GLU A 552 1.86 -28.16 11.36
N GLU A 553 0.80 -27.37 11.55
CA GLU A 553 0.88 -25.91 11.68
C GLU A 553 1.51 -25.51 13.02
N ARG A 554 1.22 -26.26 14.10
CA ARG A 554 1.88 -26.09 15.40
C ARG A 554 3.39 -26.23 15.25
N LEU A 555 3.87 -27.25 14.53
CA LEU A 555 5.30 -27.45 14.29
C LEU A 555 5.92 -26.29 13.48
N LYS A 556 5.19 -25.72 12.52
CA LYS A 556 5.65 -24.54 11.76
C LYS A 556 5.79 -23.31 12.66
N LEU A 557 4.83 -23.07 13.55
CA LEU A 557 4.89 -21.96 14.51
C LEU A 557 6.05 -22.14 15.50
N LEU A 558 6.25 -23.36 16.03
CA LEU A 558 7.37 -23.67 16.92
C LEU A 558 8.73 -23.42 16.26
N LYS A 559 8.90 -23.81 14.98
CA LYS A 559 10.12 -23.51 14.21
C LYS A 559 10.39 -22.01 14.02
N LEU A 560 9.36 -21.16 14.04
CA LEU A 560 9.54 -19.70 14.00
C LEU A 560 10.04 -19.17 15.33
N VAL A 561 9.57 -19.75 16.44
CA VAL A 561 10.03 -19.44 17.81
C VAL A 561 11.47 -19.88 18.00
N GLU A 562 11.82 -21.11 17.61
CA GLU A 562 13.20 -21.65 17.68
C GLU A 562 14.21 -20.80 16.90
N LYS A 563 13.80 -20.18 15.81
CA LYS A 563 14.65 -19.31 14.98
C LYS A 563 14.74 -17.87 15.50
N GLU A 564 14.10 -17.55 16.63
CA GLU A 564 14.02 -16.21 17.21
C GLU A 564 13.65 -15.13 16.18
N LYS A 565 12.75 -15.47 15.25
CA LYS A 565 12.43 -14.57 14.14
C LYS A 565 11.66 -13.36 14.67
N SER A 566 12.27 -12.18 14.58
CA SER A 566 11.61 -10.92 14.90
C SER A 566 10.42 -10.67 13.96
N LEU A 567 9.23 -10.46 14.54
CA LEU A 567 8.02 -10.10 13.80
C LEU A 567 7.74 -8.61 13.96
N PHE A 568 7.62 -7.91 12.84
CA PHE A 568 7.21 -6.51 12.82
C PHE A 568 5.69 -6.42 12.94
N ILE A 569 5.19 -5.69 13.95
CA ILE A 569 3.76 -5.49 14.22
C ILE A 569 3.42 -4.01 13.99
N PRO A 570 2.97 -3.61 12.79
CA PRO A 570 2.46 -2.27 12.57
C PRO A 570 1.04 -2.15 13.10
N PHE A 571 0.76 -1.11 13.89
CA PHE A 571 -0.58 -0.78 14.36
C PHE A 571 -0.69 0.72 14.64
N ARG A 572 -1.91 1.23 14.58
CA ARG A 572 -2.25 2.62 14.94
C ARG A 572 -2.51 2.69 16.44
N SER A 573 -1.86 3.58 17.17
CA SER A 573 -2.23 3.92 18.56
C SER A 573 -3.21 5.10 18.58
N PHE A 574 -3.93 5.29 19.69
CA PHE A 574 -4.78 6.47 19.90
C PHE A 574 -4.22 7.34 21.01
N GLU A 575 -3.89 8.59 20.68
CA GLU A 575 -3.45 9.55 21.68
C GLU A 575 -4.44 10.72 21.76
N THR A 576 -4.79 11.10 22.99
CA THR A 576 -5.81 12.12 23.27
C THR A 576 -5.26 13.23 24.13
N PHE A 577 -5.43 14.46 23.66
CA PHE A 577 -5.09 15.68 24.39
C PHE A 577 -6.37 16.45 24.70
N GLU A 578 -6.62 16.67 25.97
CA GLU A 578 -7.72 17.50 26.45
C GLU A 578 -7.21 18.89 26.81
N TYR A 579 -7.86 19.92 26.27
CA TYR A 579 -7.65 21.30 26.63
C TYR A 579 -8.89 21.82 27.37
N PRO A 580 -8.80 22.01 28.70
CA PRO A 580 -9.98 22.18 29.56
C PRO A 580 -10.72 23.51 29.33
N GLU A 581 -10.04 24.58 28.92
CA GLU A 581 -10.65 25.89 28.68
C GLU A 581 -10.05 26.56 27.45
N LEU A 582 -10.82 26.74 26.37
CA LEU A 582 -10.43 27.64 25.28
C LEU A 582 -10.54 29.09 25.76
N GLY A 583 -9.41 29.79 25.83
CA GLY A 583 -9.40 31.23 26.09
C GLY A 583 -10.17 32.01 25.01
N THR A 584 -10.45 33.28 25.25
CA THR A 584 -11.11 34.18 24.29
C THR A 584 -10.28 34.47 23.02
N THR A 585 -9.10 33.88 22.91
CA THR A 585 -8.15 34.10 21.81
C THR A 585 -8.57 33.37 20.55
N THR A 586 -8.34 34.00 19.40
CA THR A 586 -8.58 33.41 18.06
C THR A 586 -7.53 32.36 17.66
N LYS A 587 -6.48 32.20 18.48
CA LYS A 587 -5.43 31.20 18.27
C LYS A 587 -5.19 30.40 19.54
N ALA A 588 -5.08 29.10 19.37
CA ALA A 588 -4.60 28.17 20.37
C ALA A 588 -3.50 27.33 19.73
N VAL A 589 -2.37 27.21 20.43
CA VAL A 589 -1.24 26.38 20.04
C VAL A 589 -1.05 25.35 21.14
N TRP A 590 -0.98 24.07 20.74
CA TRP A 590 -0.70 22.99 21.67
C TRP A 590 0.48 22.16 21.16
N ASN A 591 1.28 21.71 22.11
CA ASN A 591 2.39 20.81 21.82
C ASN A 591 1.86 19.37 21.80
N LEU A 592 1.92 18.72 20.64
CA LEU A 592 1.72 17.28 20.53
C LEU A 592 3.02 16.63 20.98
N LYS A 593 3.00 15.93 22.12
CA LYS A 593 4.16 15.16 22.58
C LYS A 593 4.02 13.75 22.02
N THR A 594 4.80 13.40 20.99
CA THR A 594 4.94 11.98 20.62
C THR A 594 5.89 11.31 21.61
N ALA A 595 5.47 10.19 22.19
CA ALA A 595 6.23 9.48 23.23
C ALA A 595 7.61 9.00 22.74
N SER A 596 7.79 8.82 21.42
CA SER A 596 9.04 8.40 20.80
C SER A 596 9.31 9.13 19.46
N LYS A 597 10.56 9.15 18.98
CA LYS A 597 10.94 9.70 17.65
C LYS A 597 10.39 8.88 16.46
N LEU A 598 9.57 7.85 16.70
CA LEU A 598 9.17 6.81 15.73
C LEU A 598 7.68 6.86 15.34
N GLU A 599 6.92 7.86 15.75
CA GLU A 599 5.46 7.93 15.53
C GLU A 599 5.09 9.19 14.68
N LYS A 600 4.27 9.10 13.60
CA LYS A 600 3.70 10.29 12.90
C LYS A 600 2.17 10.30 12.88
N PRO A 601 1.47 11.38 13.23
CA PRO A 601 0.02 11.45 13.11
C PRO A 601 -0.45 11.25 11.65
N ARG A 602 -1.41 10.34 11.43
CA ARG A 602 -2.11 10.02 10.17
C ARG A 602 -3.47 10.69 10.08
N PHE A 603 -4.14 10.82 11.23
CA PHE A 603 -5.43 11.46 11.38
C PHE A 603 -5.35 12.40 12.57
N ILE A 604 -5.97 13.57 12.47
CA ILE A 604 -6.25 14.43 13.61
C ILE A 604 -7.76 14.61 13.64
N ILE A 605 -8.36 14.30 14.79
CA ILE A 605 -9.79 14.47 15.06
C ILE A 605 -9.92 15.53 16.13
N VAL A 606 -10.78 16.50 15.88
CA VAL A 606 -11.08 17.58 16.83
C VAL A 606 -12.53 17.48 17.26
N GLY A 607 -12.75 17.41 18.56
CA GLY A 607 -14.06 17.53 19.20
C GLY A 607 -14.12 18.72 20.15
N LEU A 608 -15.27 19.37 20.21
CA LEU A 608 -15.52 20.50 21.10
C LEU A 608 -16.66 20.18 22.05
N GLN A 609 -16.58 20.61 23.31
CA GLN A 609 -17.66 20.47 24.28
C GLN A 609 -17.86 21.75 25.07
N LYS A 610 -19.10 22.07 25.44
CA LYS A 610 -19.44 23.23 26.27
C LYS A 610 -20.06 22.81 27.59
N ASP A 611 -19.25 22.84 28.64
CA ASP A 611 -19.71 22.59 30.03
C ASP A 611 -20.47 21.25 30.14
N ARG A 612 -19.87 20.16 29.65
CA ARG A 612 -20.44 18.80 29.67
C ARG A 612 -19.70 17.84 30.60
N LYS A 613 -18.38 18.01 30.73
CA LYS A 613 -17.55 17.14 31.54
C LYS A 613 -17.92 17.26 33.01
N ASN A 614 -18.11 16.12 33.66
CA ASN A 614 -18.56 15.94 35.03
C ASN A 614 -19.93 16.58 35.33
N GLN A 615 -20.76 16.83 34.31
CA GLN A 615 -22.10 17.39 34.47
C GLN A 615 -23.16 16.33 34.17
N ILE A 616 -23.84 15.80 35.19
CA ILE A 616 -24.87 14.77 34.99
C ILE A 616 -26.08 15.24 34.18
N SER A 617 -26.34 16.55 34.17
CA SER A 617 -27.44 17.17 33.42
C SER A 617 -27.18 17.24 31.92
N LYS A 618 -25.94 17.03 31.46
CA LYS A 618 -25.54 17.18 30.06
C LYS A 618 -24.71 15.98 29.62
N ASP A 619 -25.11 15.38 28.49
CA ASP A 619 -24.41 14.21 27.96
C ASP A 619 -22.97 14.53 27.55
N CYS A 620 -22.01 13.90 28.25
CA CYS A 620 -20.57 14.02 28.01
C CYS A 620 -20.11 13.29 26.73
N SER A 621 -20.96 12.49 26.10
CA SER A 621 -20.66 11.86 24.80
C SER A 621 -20.97 12.77 23.61
N VAL A 622 -21.71 13.86 23.81
CA VAL A 622 -22.11 14.78 22.75
C VAL A 622 -21.05 15.88 22.57
N PHE A 623 -20.74 16.21 21.31
CA PHE A 623 -19.82 17.29 20.95
C PHE A 623 -20.58 18.45 20.30
N ASP A 624 -20.23 19.67 20.70
CA ASP A 624 -20.91 20.91 20.34
C ASP A 624 -20.25 21.59 19.11
N LYS A 625 -21.01 22.50 18.47
CA LYS A 625 -20.52 23.33 17.35
C LYS A 625 -19.70 24.55 17.79
N CYS A 626 -19.90 25.02 19.03
CA CYS A 626 -19.20 26.15 19.65
C CYS A 626 -19.08 27.41 18.75
N ASP A 627 -20.06 27.64 17.88
CA ASP A 627 -20.15 28.78 16.96
C ASP A 627 -18.84 29.08 16.20
N LEU A 628 -18.09 28.03 15.87
CA LEU A 628 -16.86 28.15 15.09
C LEU A 628 -17.17 28.13 13.59
N THR A 629 -16.71 29.16 12.88
CA THR A 629 -16.85 29.28 11.42
C THR A 629 -15.68 28.69 10.65
N ASN A 630 -14.47 28.74 11.22
CA ASN A 630 -13.24 28.27 10.60
C ASN A 630 -12.29 27.69 11.65
N VAL A 631 -11.76 26.50 11.38
CA VAL A 631 -10.75 25.82 12.20
C VAL A 631 -9.58 25.47 11.29
N LYS A 632 -8.38 25.92 11.63
CA LYS A 632 -7.13 25.59 10.91
C LYS A 632 -6.26 24.69 11.78
N ILE A 633 -5.53 23.74 11.21
CA ILE A 633 -4.58 22.92 11.99
C ILE A 633 -3.23 22.98 11.28
N THR A 634 -2.21 23.50 11.96
CA THR A 634 -0.88 23.75 11.36
C THR A 634 0.17 22.89 12.04
N VAL A 635 0.72 21.88 11.37
CA VAL A 635 1.52 20.75 11.87
C VAL A 635 3.05 21.04 11.62
N PHE A 636 3.92 21.25 12.64
CA PHE A 636 5.32 21.81 12.55
C PHE A 636 6.52 20.85 12.86
N PRO A 637 7.49 20.59 11.96
CA PRO A 637 8.03 21.57 11.06
C PRO A 637 7.82 21.16 9.59
N LEU A 638 7.55 22.16 8.73
CA LEU A 638 7.60 22.12 7.26
C LEU A 638 6.36 21.74 6.44
N LYS A 639 5.12 21.67 6.97
CA LYS A 639 3.93 21.69 6.08
C LYS A 639 2.81 22.61 6.56
N ILE A 640 2.60 23.70 5.83
CA ILE A 640 1.37 24.50 5.91
C ILE A 640 0.29 23.77 5.13
N PHE A 641 -0.74 23.27 5.81
CA PHE A 641 -1.98 22.86 5.16
C PHE A 641 -2.90 24.09 5.08
N MET A 642 -3.14 24.58 3.88
CA MET A 642 -4.23 25.53 3.63
C MET A 642 -5.53 24.73 3.56
N LEU A 643 -6.39 24.88 4.56
CA LEU A 643 -7.78 24.50 4.42
C LEU A 643 -8.43 25.55 3.53
N GLY A 644 -8.89 25.14 2.35
CA GLY A 644 -9.86 25.92 1.59
C GLY A 644 -11.08 26.16 2.47
N SER A 645 -11.70 27.32 2.35
CA SER A 645 -12.96 27.69 2.99
C SER A 645 -13.97 26.54 2.91
N VAL A 646 -14.20 25.84 4.02
CA VAL A 646 -15.28 24.86 4.14
C VAL A 646 -16.48 25.62 4.71
N PRO A 647 -17.56 25.80 3.95
CA PRO A 647 -18.77 26.41 4.50
C PRO A 647 -19.33 25.52 5.60
N VAL A 648 -19.71 26.12 6.72
CA VAL A 648 -20.53 25.49 7.77
C VAL A 648 -21.91 25.23 7.17
N ALA A 649 -22.07 24.12 6.46
CA ALA A 649 -23.32 23.79 5.78
C ALA A 649 -24.36 23.25 6.78
N LYS A 650 -25.58 23.77 6.67
CA LYS A 650 -26.81 23.30 7.33
C LYS A 650 -26.98 21.78 7.17
N PHE A 651 -27.19 21.07 8.26
CA PHE A 651 -27.40 19.61 8.24
C PHE A 651 -28.80 19.27 8.74
N ASN A 652 -29.69 18.98 7.80
CA ASN A 652 -31.03 18.45 8.07
C ASN A 652 -31.02 16.92 7.93
N ALA A 653 -31.78 16.27 8.82
CA ALA A 653 -31.91 14.84 9.07
C ALA A 653 -31.61 13.86 7.91
N ARG A 654 -30.62 12.96 8.11
CA ARG A 654 -30.65 11.49 7.89
C ARG A 654 -29.22 10.90 7.97
N MET A 655 -29.00 10.09 9.01
CA MET A 655 -27.74 9.46 9.45
C MET A 655 -26.76 10.44 10.11
N CYS A 656 -26.66 10.34 11.45
CA CYS A 656 -25.80 11.10 12.37
C CYS A 656 -25.57 12.57 11.97
N THR A 657 -26.67 13.32 11.90
CA THR A 657 -26.67 14.75 11.61
C THR A 657 -26.48 15.48 12.94
N GLU A 658 -25.43 16.32 13.03
CA GLU A 658 -25.04 17.23 14.13
C GLU A 658 -23.75 16.86 14.93
N LEU A 659 -22.65 16.49 14.27
CA LEU A 659 -21.31 16.51 14.88
C LEU A 659 -20.35 17.42 14.09
N THR A 660 -19.69 18.33 14.81
CA THR A 660 -18.57 19.13 14.30
C THR A 660 -17.32 18.26 14.36
N TYR A 661 -16.85 17.77 13.23
CA TYR A 661 -15.57 17.07 13.16
C TYR A 661 -14.76 17.58 11.96
N LEU A 662 -13.47 17.79 12.16
CA LEU A 662 -12.52 18.06 11.09
C LEU A 662 -11.59 16.86 10.99
N VAL A 663 -11.69 16.06 9.92
CA VAL A 663 -10.74 15.00 9.61
C VAL A 663 -9.71 15.57 8.64
N VAL A 664 -8.52 15.89 9.15
CA VAL A 664 -7.38 16.17 8.27
C VAL A 664 -6.76 14.83 7.87
N LYS A 665 -7.07 14.38 6.65
CA LYS A 665 -6.30 13.29 6.02
C LYS A 665 -4.94 13.86 5.62
N THR A 666 -3.89 13.50 6.33
CA THR A 666 -2.51 13.74 5.85
C THR A 666 -2.19 12.67 4.80
N THR A 667 -2.72 12.78 3.57
CA THR A 667 -2.35 11.88 2.47
C THR A 667 -1.41 12.59 1.50
N PRO A 668 -0.46 11.89 0.83
CA PRO A 668 -0.13 12.32 -0.51
C PRO A 668 -1.36 11.97 -1.36
N GLN A 669 -2.25 12.95 -1.55
CA GLN A 669 -3.21 13.10 -2.67
C GLN A 669 -4.65 13.51 -2.24
N PHE A 670 -4.97 14.77 -2.66
CA PHE A 670 -6.22 15.43 -3.10
C PHE A 670 -7.48 15.59 -2.18
N TYR A 671 -8.01 16.82 -2.04
CA TYR A 671 -9.20 17.41 -2.76
C TYR A 671 -9.78 18.76 -2.18
N VAL A 672 -9.87 19.81 -3.04
CA VAL A 672 -10.95 20.76 -3.53
C VAL A 672 -12.13 21.39 -2.69
N CYS A 673 -12.30 22.75 -2.86
CA CYS A 673 -13.45 23.76 -2.85
C CYS A 673 -14.48 23.90 -1.69
N THR A 674 -15.20 25.01 -1.38
CA THR A 674 -15.37 26.45 -1.79
C THR A 674 -16.33 27.18 -0.79
N ASN A 675 -16.08 28.48 -0.46
CA ASN A 675 -16.93 29.65 -0.01
C ASN A 675 -18.29 29.44 0.74
N ALA A 676 -18.78 30.26 1.71
CA ALA A 676 -18.48 31.57 2.30
C ALA A 676 -19.25 31.79 3.65
N ASP A 677 -18.86 32.85 4.39
CA ASP A 677 -19.57 33.72 5.36
C ASP A 677 -19.77 33.40 6.89
N VAL A 678 -18.89 34.07 7.66
CA VAL A 678 -18.84 34.77 8.99
C VAL A 678 -20.00 34.76 10.03
N ASN A 679 -19.66 34.52 11.33
CA ASN A 679 -19.85 35.35 12.55
C ASN A 679 -19.45 34.64 13.90
N TYR A 680 -19.05 35.44 14.92
CA TYR A 680 -18.36 35.15 16.22
C TYR A 680 -19.28 34.61 17.37
N CYS A 681 -18.91 33.90 18.47
CA CYS A 681 -17.90 34.04 19.57
C CYS A 681 -17.91 32.74 20.47
N ALA A 682 -16.79 32.19 20.99
CA ALA A 682 -16.34 32.11 22.41
C ALA A 682 -17.01 31.06 23.36
N ASP A 683 -16.16 30.27 24.04
CA ASP A 683 -16.38 29.21 25.06
C ASP A 683 -16.60 27.74 24.58
N GLY A 684 -15.55 26.92 24.76
CA GLY A 684 -15.57 25.45 24.61
C GLY A 684 -14.28 24.80 25.13
N SER A 685 -14.28 23.50 25.38
CA SER A 685 -13.10 22.68 25.62
C SER A 685 -12.76 21.88 24.36
N LEU A 686 -11.47 21.66 24.06
CA LEU A 686 -10.99 21.04 22.82
C LEU A 686 -10.35 19.67 23.11
N CYS A 687 -10.81 18.62 22.43
CA CYS A 687 -10.24 17.28 22.50
C CYS A 687 -9.64 16.89 21.14
N LEU A 688 -8.36 16.51 21.14
CA LEU A 688 -7.61 16.12 19.94
C LEU A 688 -7.28 14.64 19.99
N LEU A 689 -7.75 13.86 19.01
CA LEU A 689 -7.30 12.50 18.77
C LEU A 689 -6.32 12.46 17.60
N TYR A 690 -5.20 11.76 17.71
CA TYR A 690 -4.46 11.35 16.52
C TYR A 690 -4.05 9.88 16.55
N GLY A 691 -3.76 9.30 15.38
CA GLY A 691 -3.17 7.96 15.28
C GLY A 691 -1.90 7.94 14.44
N THR A 692 -0.86 7.22 14.85
CA THR A 692 0.53 7.43 14.36
C THR A 692 1.14 6.35 13.45
N ASP A 693 2.11 6.70 12.57
CA ASP A 693 3.09 5.83 11.84
C ASP A 693 4.35 6.65 11.37
N ALA A 694 5.59 6.31 11.77
CA ALA A 694 6.91 7.04 11.62
C ALA A 694 7.31 7.78 10.31
N PRO A 695 8.30 8.75 10.25
CA PRO A 695 8.75 9.76 11.24
C PRO A 695 8.63 11.28 10.82
N GLY A 696 8.37 12.19 11.77
CA GLY A 696 8.47 13.65 11.63
C GLY A 696 7.91 14.40 12.85
N LEU A 697 8.65 15.38 13.41
CA LEU A 697 8.17 16.26 14.50
C LEU A 697 7.01 17.10 14.00
N PHE A 698 5.97 17.38 14.81
CA PHE A 698 4.88 18.28 14.40
C PHE A 698 4.22 19.04 15.57
N GLY A 699 4.34 20.37 15.64
CA GLY A 699 3.52 21.24 16.53
C GLY A 699 2.21 21.67 15.86
N CYS A 700 1.09 21.85 16.58
CA CYS A 700 -0.20 22.20 15.98
C CYS A 700 -0.73 23.58 16.39
N GLY A 701 -1.05 24.44 15.41
CA GLY A 701 -1.65 25.77 15.65
C GLY A 701 -2.97 25.98 14.92
N CYS A 702 -3.97 26.52 15.64
CA CYS A 702 -5.29 26.88 15.11
C CYS A 702 -5.47 28.40 15.00
N GLU A 703 -6.08 28.87 13.92
CA GLU A 703 -6.32 30.29 13.63
C GLU A 703 -7.78 30.51 13.20
N ARG A 704 -8.50 31.34 13.96
CA ARG A 704 -9.82 31.90 13.61
C ARG A 704 -9.60 33.21 12.85
N LYS A 705 -9.98 33.28 11.57
CA LYS A 705 -10.04 34.54 10.82
C LYS A 705 -11.43 35.17 10.96
N ILE A 706 -11.43 36.49 11.15
CA ILE A 706 -12.61 37.36 11.28
C ILE A 706 -13.48 37.24 10.03
#